data_AF-A0A9D9HQW9-F1
#
_entry.id   AF-A0A9D9HQW9-F1
#
_cell.length_a   1.000
_cell.length_b   1.000
_cell.length_c   1.000
_cell.angle_alpha   90.00
_cell.angle_beta   90.00
_cell.angle_gamma   90.00
#
_symmetry.space_group_name_H-M   'P 1'
#
loop_
_entity.id
_entity.type
_entity.pdbx_description
1 polymer ?
#
loop_
_entity_poly.entity_id
_entity_poly.type
_entity_poly.pdbx_seq_one_letter_code
_entity_poly.pdbx_strand_id
1 'polypeptide(L)'
;MGSLLFDLIIYPLWLIIELVYVVFDLMFHNPFLSIAGVSIAVNILTLPLYNIAEAWQQKERDIQKKMKPQVDRIKAVFKGDEQYMILSTYYRQQHYHPIYGMRSSISLLIQVPFFIAAYSFLSNLEPLKGARFFFIKDLGAPDGLLTLGNYTFNILPVLMTLINIVSGAIYTKGFPLKEKIQLYGMAGLFLILLYNSPSGLVIYWTLNNVFSLFKNIVNKTPKPGKVLYVLASVCAVLMIVFLLFFHHARIIKRLFLSAVLAVIPLLPLLAKAFRVILKKPVEYLSNSKKNRLFLFLSSCGVLWFTAGLFIPSALISSSAQEFSFIGDTGNPLGFVFSSFIKTGGFFIFWFPAMYLLFSDRGKSLLSLIITCLSFGSLLDVFAFTGSYGNISADLILSEAFRLNPEFLGSVLNILAIAGVFLVIFTLIAFDHARILTLANGFILSALFISGMINIYSINSDYKVLLSIIDKDKGTAVSGGRLENEFNLSKTGKNVVVIMLDRAINSFFPIAMEESPELAESYRGFIYYPNTVSYNGHTNLAAPPLFGGYEYTPEKINDRPDETLISKHNEALTVMPLMFARNGFRSKITDASWANYSWIPDNRIFNPYPGIKSGNLEGLYTNHYLKEKSESIANQKALDKGIKRNLLYFSLMRSAPVFTRFYIYKDGTWWESDKSNPEIHSFINKFAPLYYLPEITEIDDGEDSFICMVNNTTHDEVYLEYPEYLPVSTPETLGPVFAGSSLVPFYHVNAASLKQLGKWFDYLRENGCYDNTRIIIVSDHGYNVHLPSFDGMEDKGFFYEFFNPLLVVKDFEADFPWKTDNTFMTNADVPYLASRNLIENPLNPFSGEPLSTDGKRGGVNIITNDIWQPENHSKNLFKFTDADIVTVKENIFDDKNWITSEERK
;
A
#
# COMPACT_ATOMS: atom_id res chain seq x y z
N MET A 1 -2.06 23.98 -1.84
CA MET A 1 -3.28 24.46 -1.14
C MET A 1 -4.53 23.62 -1.44
N GLY A 2 -4.80 23.26 -2.70
CA GLY A 2 -5.99 22.46 -3.07
C GLY A 2 -6.07 21.05 -2.47
N SER A 3 -4.92 20.38 -2.23
CA SER A 3 -4.87 19.04 -1.62
C SER A 3 -5.19 19.04 -0.12
N LEU A 4 -4.66 20.01 0.65
CA LEU A 4 -4.84 20.05 2.12
C LEU A 4 -6.31 20.23 2.54
N LEU A 5 -7.05 21.10 1.85
CA LEU A 5 -8.48 21.30 2.13
C LEU A 5 -9.29 20.05 1.77
N PHE A 6 -8.93 19.38 0.68
CA PHE A 6 -9.53 18.10 0.33
C PHE A 6 -9.24 17.06 1.42
N ASP A 7 -7.98 16.89 1.83
CA ASP A 7 -7.57 15.92 2.85
C ASP A 7 -8.21 16.18 4.22
N LEU A 8 -8.38 17.44 4.60
CA LEU A 8 -8.99 17.80 5.89
C LEU A 8 -10.53 17.70 5.88
N ILE A 9 -11.20 18.13 4.81
CA ILE A 9 -12.67 18.28 4.80
C ILE A 9 -13.34 17.16 4.02
N ILE A 10 -12.84 16.81 2.85
CA ILE A 10 -13.51 15.91 1.90
C ILE A 10 -13.09 14.46 2.09
N TYR A 11 -11.79 14.20 2.29
CA TYR A 11 -11.24 12.86 2.42
C TYR A 11 -11.90 12.03 3.53
N PRO A 12 -12.21 12.56 4.73
CA PRO A 12 -12.90 11.78 5.75
C PRO A 12 -14.26 11.25 5.29
N LEU A 13 -15.00 12.07 4.53
CA LEU A 13 -16.28 11.66 3.95
C LEU A 13 -16.07 10.65 2.82
N TRP A 14 -15.05 10.85 2.00
CA TRP A 14 -14.65 9.94 0.93
C TRP A 14 -14.32 8.55 1.48
N LEU A 15 -13.54 8.48 2.57
CA LEU A 15 -13.16 7.22 3.23
C LEU A 15 -14.37 6.52 3.87
N ILE A 16 -15.30 7.27 4.48
CA ILE A 16 -16.55 6.69 5.00
C ILE A 16 -17.38 6.09 3.85
N ILE A 17 -17.43 6.77 2.70
CA ILE A 17 -18.14 6.29 1.52
C ILE A 17 -17.48 5.00 0.98
N GLU A 18 -16.16 4.97 0.87
CA GLU A 18 -15.40 3.77 0.47
C GLU A 18 -15.67 2.61 1.44
N LEU A 19 -15.54 2.85 2.74
CA LEU A 19 -15.79 1.85 3.77
C LEU A 19 -17.19 1.24 3.64
N VAL A 20 -18.21 2.08 3.48
CA VAL A 20 -19.58 1.57 3.28
C VAL A 20 -19.69 0.78 1.99
N TYR A 21 -19.10 1.26 0.90
CA TYR A 21 -19.11 0.54 -0.37
C TYR A 21 -18.49 -0.86 -0.22
N VAL A 22 -17.29 -0.94 0.35
CA VAL A 22 -16.55 -2.20 0.57
C VAL A 22 -17.34 -3.14 1.47
N VAL A 23 -17.92 -2.66 2.56
CA VAL A 23 -18.74 -3.50 3.45
C VAL A 23 -19.93 -4.11 2.69
N PHE A 24 -20.64 -3.32 1.89
CA PHE A 24 -21.75 -3.84 1.10
C PHE A 24 -21.28 -4.75 -0.03
N ASP A 25 -20.14 -4.48 -0.65
CA ASP A 25 -19.57 -5.32 -1.70
C ASP A 25 -19.15 -6.69 -1.14
N LEU A 26 -18.48 -6.70 0.02
CA LEU A 26 -18.17 -7.93 0.76
C LEU A 26 -19.43 -8.72 1.13
N MET A 27 -20.56 -8.04 1.37
CA MET A 27 -21.82 -8.69 1.71
C MET A 27 -22.53 -9.28 0.50
N PHE A 28 -22.67 -8.51 -0.58
CA PHE A 28 -23.58 -8.80 -1.69
C PHE A 28 -22.89 -9.16 -3.01
N HIS A 29 -21.59 -8.86 -3.16
CA HIS A 29 -20.81 -8.99 -4.41
C HIS A 29 -21.56 -8.42 -5.63
N ASN A 30 -22.20 -7.27 -5.44
CA ASN A 30 -23.05 -6.63 -6.44
C ASN A 30 -22.87 -5.11 -6.39
N PRO A 31 -22.25 -4.50 -7.42
CA PRO A 31 -21.93 -3.08 -7.43
C PRO A 31 -23.14 -2.15 -7.24
N PHE A 32 -24.32 -2.53 -7.76
CA PHE A 32 -25.54 -1.75 -7.58
C PHE A 32 -26.01 -1.75 -6.11
N LEU A 33 -26.02 -2.91 -5.46
CA LEU A 33 -26.38 -3.00 -4.04
C LEU A 33 -25.37 -2.27 -3.15
N SER A 34 -24.09 -2.26 -3.53
CA SER A 34 -23.06 -1.47 -2.86
C SER A 34 -23.32 0.04 -2.98
N ILE A 35 -23.65 0.53 -4.19
CA ILE A 35 -24.07 1.93 -4.40
C ILE A 35 -25.32 2.27 -3.58
N ALA A 36 -26.31 1.38 -3.55
CA ALA A 36 -27.52 1.58 -2.77
C ALA A 36 -27.23 1.63 -1.26
N GLY A 37 -26.33 0.78 -0.77
CA GLY A 37 -25.82 0.81 0.59
C GLY A 37 -25.18 2.14 0.96
N VAL A 38 -24.30 2.65 0.09
CA VAL A 38 -23.68 3.98 0.24
C VAL A 38 -24.74 5.08 0.31
N SER A 39 -25.74 5.06 -0.58
CA SER A 39 -26.85 6.02 -0.54
C SER A 39 -27.59 6.00 0.80
N ILE A 40 -27.99 4.82 1.29
CA ILE A 40 -28.69 4.66 2.56
C ILE A 40 -27.82 5.15 3.72
N ALA A 41 -26.56 4.74 3.78
CA ALA A 41 -25.66 5.08 4.87
C ALA A 41 -25.39 6.59 4.94
N VAL A 42 -25.05 7.22 3.81
CA VAL A 42 -24.81 8.68 3.77
C VAL A 42 -26.04 9.44 4.21
N ASN A 43 -27.25 9.08 3.74
CA ASN A 43 -28.49 9.74 4.17
C ASN A 43 -28.76 9.58 5.67
N ILE A 44 -28.51 8.40 6.24
CA ILE A 44 -28.69 8.17 7.68
C ILE A 44 -27.68 8.97 8.50
N LEU A 45 -26.41 8.97 8.11
CA LEU A 45 -25.33 9.67 8.82
C LEU A 45 -25.50 11.19 8.76
N THR A 46 -26.02 11.71 7.64
CA THR A 46 -26.26 13.16 7.44
C THR A 46 -27.59 13.63 8.01
N LEU A 47 -28.53 12.73 8.31
CA LEU A 47 -29.87 13.10 8.79
C LEU A 47 -29.88 14.04 10.00
N PRO A 48 -29.05 13.86 11.06
CA PRO A 48 -28.98 14.79 12.17
C PRO A 48 -28.58 16.21 11.73
N LEU A 49 -27.60 16.31 10.82
CA LEU A 49 -27.11 17.58 10.27
C LEU A 49 -28.23 18.28 9.50
N TYR A 50 -28.95 17.56 8.63
CA TYR A 50 -30.08 18.10 7.87
C TYR A 50 -31.21 18.56 8.77
N ASN A 51 -31.56 17.81 9.81
CA ASN A 51 -32.63 18.21 10.72
C ASN A 51 -32.30 19.49 11.50
N ILE A 52 -31.02 19.69 11.85
CA ILE A 52 -30.55 20.90 12.52
C ILE A 52 -30.56 22.09 11.55
N ALA A 53 -30.07 21.89 10.33
CA ALA A 53 -30.13 22.89 9.27
C ALA A 53 -31.58 23.31 8.97
N GLU A 54 -32.50 22.36 8.86
CA GLU A 54 -33.94 22.59 8.68
C GLU A 54 -34.53 23.38 9.86
N ALA A 55 -34.18 23.05 11.10
CA ALA A 55 -34.64 23.77 12.28
C ALA A 55 -34.17 25.24 12.28
N TRP A 56 -32.92 25.49 11.88
CA TRP A 56 -32.38 26.85 11.75
C TRP A 56 -33.07 27.63 10.62
N GLN A 57 -33.28 27.00 9.47
CA GLN A 57 -34.03 27.59 8.36
C GLN A 57 -35.47 27.91 8.77
N GLN A 58 -36.14 27.02 9.51
CA GLN A 58 -37.50 27.24 9.98
C GLN A 58 -37.58 28.43 10.94
N LYS A 59 -36.64 28.52 11.89
CA LYS A 59 -36.54 29.66 12.81
C LYS A 59 -36.37 30.98 12.05
N GLU A 60 -35.53 30.99 11.02
CA GLU A 60 -35.32 32.16 10.16
C GLU A 60 -36.60 32.53 9.38
N ARG A 61 -37.29 31.55 8.79
CA ARG A 61 -38.58 31.76 8.12
C ARG A 61 -39.63 32.33 9.06
N ASP A 62 -39.71 31.85 10.29
CA ASP A 62 -40.68 32.33 11.29
C ASP A 62 -40.40 33.79 11.66
N ILE A 63 -39.13 34.19 11.78
CA ILE A 63 -38.72 35.58 12.03
C ILE A 63 -39.09 36.47 10.84
N GLN A 64 -38.76 36.06 9.62
CA GLN A 64 -39.10 36.81 8.41
C GLN A 64 -40.61 36.95 8.21
N LYS A 65 -41.37 35.88 8.50
CA LYS A 65 -42.84 35.88 8.42
C LYS A 65 -43.45 36.89 9.39
N LYS A 66 -42.91 37.01 10.61
CA LYS A 66 -43.35 38.01 11.60
C LYS A 66 -43.07 39.44 11.16
N MET A 67 -41.92 39.69 10.53
CA MET A 67 -41.52 41.03 10.07
C MET A 67 -42.20 41.46 8.75
N LYS A 68 -42.61 40.50 7.93
CA LYS A 68 -43.10 40.73 6.56
C LYS A 68 -44.17 41.82 6.45
N PRO A 69 -45.23 41.88 7.28
CA PRO A 69 -46.28 42.90 7.13
C PRO A 69 -45.76 44.33 7.24
N GLN A 70 -44.83 44.60 8.17
CA GLN A 70 -44.27 45.93 8.36
C GLN A 70 -43.24 46.26 7.28
N VAL A 71 -42.43 45.28 6.86
CA VAL A 71 -41.50 45.42 5.74
C VAL A 71 -42.26 45.80 4.46
N ASP A 72 -43.39 45.13 4.19
CA ASP A 72 -44.21 45.41 3.01
C ASP A 72 -44.82 46.82 3.07
N ARG A 73 -45.29 47.27 4.25
CA ARG A 73 -45.77 48.64 4.46
C ARG A 73 -44.68 49.70 4.22
N ILE A 74 -43.49 49.50 4.78
CA ILE A 74 -42.34 50.42 4.60
C ILE A 74 -42.00 50.54 3.11
N LYS A 75 -41.94 49.41 2.40
CA LYS A 75 -41.64 49.36 0.95
C LYS A 75 -42.74 49.97 0.07
N ALA A 76 -43.99 49.97 0.53
CA ALA A 76 -45.10 50.58 -0.19
C ALA A 76 -45.13 52.11 -0.03
N VAL A 77 -44.70 52.63 1.12
CA VAL A 77 -44.79 54.05 1.47
C VAL A 77 -43.52 54.83 1.11
N PHE A 78 -42.34 54.27 1.39
CA PHE A 78 -41.05 54.95 1.23
C PHE A 78 -40.28 54.39 0.02
N LYS A 79 -39.47 55.23 -0.62
CA LYS A 79 -38.60 54.85 -1.76
C LYS A 79 -37.17 55.39 -1.59
N GLY A 80 -36.23 54.83 -2.36
CA GLY A 80 -34.84 55.30 -2.38
C GLY A 80 -34.14 55.19 -1.02
N ASP A 81 -33.36 56.21 -0.66
CA ASP A 81 -32.57 56.25 0.57
C ASP A 81 -33.43 56.25 1.84
N GLU A 82 -34.60 56.87 1.79
CA GLU A 82 -35.53 56.91 2.91
C GLU A 82 -36.07 55.52 3.25
N GLN A 83 -36.42 54.74 2.24
CA GLN A 83 -36.79 53.34 2.41
C GLN A 83 -35.65 52.54 3.06
N TYR A 84 -34.41 52.76 2.63
CA TYR A 84 -33.25 52.07 3.17
C TYR A 84 -33.03 52.41 4.65
N MET A 85 -33.07 53.69 5.02
CA MET A 85 -32.89 54.12 6.42
C MET A 85 -33.98 53.57 7.34
N ILE A 86 -35.24 53.65 6.93
CA ILE A 86 -36.38 53.19 7.73
C ILE A 86 -36.36 51.67 7.86
N LEU A 87 -36.08 50.96 6.77
CA LEU A 87 -35.98 49.50 6.78
C LEU A 87 -34.81 49.02 7.64
N SER A 88 -33.65 49.69 7.56
CA SER A 88 -32.47 49.39 8.38
C SER A 88 -32.74 49.64 9.86
N THR A 89 -33.45 50.74 10.19
CA THR A 89 -33.86 51.05 11.56
C THR A 89 -34.81 49.99 12.11
N TYR A 90 -35.80 49.58 11.31
CA TYR A 90 -36.74 48.53 11.69
C TYR A 90 -36.04 47.19 11.93
N TYR A 91 -35.12 46.77 11.06
CA TYR A 91 -34.32 45.56 11.28
C TYR A 91 -33.49 45.64 12.56
N ARG A 92 -32.89 46.80 12.85
CA ARG A 92 -32.14 47.02 14.09
C ARG A 92 -33.02 46.91 15.34
N GLN A 93 -34.25 47.43 15.29
CA GLN A 93 -35.25 47.28 16.37
C GLN A 93 -35.69 45.83 16.58
N GLN A 94 -35.73 45.02 15.51
CA GLN A 94 -36.05 43.59 15.61
C GLN A 94 -34.82 42.72 15.92
N HIS A 95 -33.67 43.32 16.25
CA HIS A 95 -32.38 42.64 16.43
C HIS A 95 -32.02 41.72 15.25
N TYR A 96 -32.42 42.13 14.04
CA TYR A 96 -32.27 41.36 12.81
C TYR A 96 -31.21 42.01 11.90
N HIS A 97 -30.34 41.19 11.33
CA HIS A 97 -29.42 41.63 10.29
C HIS A 97 -29.78 40.96 8.97
N PRO A 98 -29.87 41.68 7.83
CA PRO A 98 -30.24 41.10 6.53
C PRO A 98 -29.40 39.88 6.10
N ILE A 99 -28.13 39.82 6.53
CA ILE A 99 -27.24 38.66 6.30
C ILE A 99 -27.77 37.37 6.94
N TYR A 100 -28.60 37.44 7.98
CA TYR A 100 -29.23 36.27 8.58
C TYR A 100 -30.21 35.59 7.60
N GLY A 101 -30.73 36.32 6.62
CA GLY A 101 -31.48 35.75 5.51
C GLY A 101 -30.66 34.76 4.68
N MET A 102 -29.33 34.86 4.66
CA MET A 102 -28.44 33.87 4.01
C MET A 102 -28.35 32.55 4.79
N ARG A 103 -28.81 32.51 6.05
CA ARG A 103 -28.93 31.26 6.82
C ARG A 103 -29.90 30.26 6.16
N SER A 104 -30.81 30.76 5.32
CA SER A 104 -31.64 29.93 4.44
C SER A 104 -30.82 29.02 3.51
N SER A 105 -29.57 29.39 3.17
CA SER A 105 -28.69 28.62 2.27
C SER A 105 -27.72 27.68 3.01
N ILE A 106 -27.77 27.61 4.35
CA ILE A 106 -26.88 26.73 5.15
C ILE A 106 -27.08 25.25 4.80
N SER A 107 -28.31 24.82 4.50
CA SER A 107 -28.57 23.42 4.10
C SER A 107 -27.80 23.04 2.84
N LEU A 108 -27.67 23.97 1.88
CA LEU A 108 -26.89 23.76 0.66
C LEU A 108 -25.40 23.58 0.97
N LEU A 109 -24.85 24.46 1.82
CA LEU A 109 -23.43 24.42 2.17
C LEU A 109 -23.03 23.13 2.88
N ILE A 110 -23.94 22.52 3.66
CA ILE A 110 -23.71 21.23 4.31
C ILE A 110 -23.63 20.10 3.29
N GLN A 111 -24.35 20.17 2.17
CA GLN A 111 -24.38 19.10 1.15
C GLN A 111 -23.14 19.07 0.25
N VAL A 112 -22.52 20.22 -0.02
CA VAL A 112 -21.39 20.35 -0.96
C VAL A 112 -20.23 19.39 -0.63
N PRO A 113 -19.75 19.28 0.63
CA PRO A 113 -18.66 18.34 0.95
C PRO A 113 -19.00 16.88 0.66
N PHE A 114 -20.22 16.43 0.99
CA PHE A 114 -20.68 15.06 0.72
C PHE A 114 -20.82 14.81 -0.78
N PHE A 115 -21.28 15.83 -1.53
CA PHE A 115 -21.34 15.76 -2.98
C PHE A 115 -19.96 15.57 -3.59
N ILE A 116 -18.98 16.40 -3.22
CA ILE A 116 -17.61 16.30 -3.75
C ILE A 116 -16.99 14.95 -3.39
N ALA A 117 -17.21 14.45 -2.17
CA ALA A 117 -16.72 13.13 -1.75
C ALA A 117 -17.31 11.98 -2.59
N ALA A 118 -18.64 11.93 -2.72
CA ALA A 118 -19.33 10.89 -3.50
C ALA A 118 -19.00 10.98 -4.99
N TYR A 119 -18.94 12.20 -5.55
CA TYR A 119 -18.55 12.43 -6.93
C TYR A 119 -17.12 11.95 -7.18
N SER A 120 -16.17 12.33 -6.33
CA SER A 120 -14.76 11.94 -6.46
C SER A 120 -14.56 10.42 -6.37
N PHE A 121 -15.29 9.76 -5.46
CA PHE A 121 -15.26 8.31 -5.27
C PHE A 121 -15.90 7.55 -6.45
N LEU A 122 -17.20 7.76 -6.70
CA LEU A 122 -17.96 6.92 -7.64
C LEU A 122 -17.61 7.19 -9.11
N SER A 123 -17.07 8.37 -9.46
CA SER A 123 -16.74 8.68 -10.86
C SER A 123 -15.53 7.90 -11.38
N ASN A 124 -14.67 7.39 -10.49
CA ASN A 124 -13.41 6.74 -10.85
C ASN A 124 -13.32 5.29 -10.34
N LEU A 125 -14.44 4.72 -9.91
CA LEU A 125 -14.47 3.45 -9.20
C LEU A 125 -14.39 2.29 -10.20
N GLU A 126 -13.28 1.55 -10.18
CA GLU A 126 -13.00 0.52 -11.18
C GLU A 126 -14.04 -0.61 -11.22
N PRO A 127 -14.54 -1.13 -10.08
CA PRO A 127 -15.60 -2.15 -10.06
C PRO A 127 -16.92 -1.76 -10.75
N LEU A 128 -17.12 -0.48 -11.09
CA LEU A 128 -18.30 -0.04 -11.83
C LEU A 128 -18.14 -0.20 -13.34
N LYS A 129 -16.90 -0.18 -13.86
CA LYS A 129 -16.65 -0.29 -15.30
C LYS A 129 -17.05 -1.67 -15.81
N GLY A 130 -17.88 -1.70 -16.84
CA GLY A 130 -18.43 -2.92 -17.41
C GLY A 130 -19.49 -3.63 -16.55
N ALA A 131 -19.78 -3.14 -15.34
CA ALA A 131 -20.80 -3.73 -14.48
C ALA A 131 -22.20 -3.42 -15.02
N ARG A 132 -23.00 -4.48 -15.24
CA ARG A 132 -24.35 -4.39 -15.80
C ARG A 132 -25.42 -4.41 -14.70
N PHE A 133 -26.48 -3.63 -14.88
CA PHE A 133 -27.65 -3.66 -13.99
C PHE A 133 -28.95 -3.40 -14.75
N PHE A 134 -29.85 -4.40 -14.80
CA PHE A 134 -31.09 -4.36 -15.59
C PHE A 134 -30.82 -3.92 -17.04
N PHE A 135 -31.36 -2.76 -17.44
CA PHE A 135 -31.25 -2.18 -18.78
C PHE A 135 -29.98 -1.32 -18.95
N ILE A 136 -29.20 -1.11 -17.89
CA ILE A 136 -27.95 -0.33 -17.90
C ILE A 136 -26.79 -1.29 -18.23
N LYS A 137 -26.07 -0.96 -19.30
CA LYS A 137 -24.99 -1.79 -19.85
C LYS A 137 -23.65 -1.62 -19.13
N ASP A 138 -23.42 -0.45 -18.53
CA ASP A 138 -22.17 -0.12 -17.84
C ASP A 138 -22.43 0.94 -16.76
N LEU A 139 -22.15 0.60 -15.49
CA LEU A 139 -22.27 1.52 -14.36
C LEU A 139 -21.15 2.57 -14.32
N GLY A 140 -20.01 2.31 -14.95
CA GLY A 140 -18.86 3.20 -15.05
C GLY A 140 -18.92 4.21 -16.20
N ALA A 141 -19.88 4.07 -17.11
CA ALA A 141 -20.09 4.97 -18.25
C ALA A 141 -21.47 5.70 -18.15
N PRO A 142 -21.69 6.78 -18.91
CA PRO A 142 -23.01 7.39 -19.06
C PRO A 142 -24.05 6.37 -19.52
N ASP A 143 -25.31 6.52 -19.09
CA ASP A 143 -26.33 5.46 -19.25
C ASP A 143 -26.69 5.14 -20.70
N GLY A 144 -26.69 6.16 -21.56
CA GLY A 144 -26.96 6.05 -22.98
C GLY A 144 -28.21 5.24 -23.35
N LEU A 145 -29.27 5.30 -22.54
CA LEU A 145 -30.43 4.41 -22.66
C LEU A 145 -31.29 4.64 -23.91
N LEU A 146 -31.19 5.80 -24.56
CA LEU A 146 -31.93 6.11 -25.78
C LEU A 146 -30.99 6.49 -26.91
N THR A 147 -30.99 5.69 -27.98
CA THR A 147 -30.24 5.99 -29.21
C THR A 147 -31.23 6.36 -30.33
N LEU A 148 -31.10 7.56 -30.89
CA LEU A 148 -31.88 8.04 -32.04
C LEU A 148 -30.90 8.41 -33.16
N GLY A 149 -30.82 7.54 -34.18
CA GLY A 149 -29.82 7.68 -35.24
C GLY A 149 -28.39 7.59 -34.68
N ASN A 150 -27.58 8.61 -34.92
CA ASN A 150 -26.18 8.69 -34.43
C ASN A 150 -26.05 9.36 -33.05
N TYR A 151 -27.17 9.73 -32.40
CA TYR A 151 -27.15 10.41 -31.11
C TYR A 151 -27.62 9.50 -29.99
N THR A 152 -26.86 9.50 -28.90
CA THR A 152 -27.17 8.76 -27.67
C THR A 152 -27.52 9.74 -26.56
N PHE A 153 -28.66 9.52 -25.90
CA PHE A 153 -29.21 10.37 -24.85
C PHE A 153 -29.23 9.66 -23.50
N ASN A 154 -28.85 10.40 -22.46
CA ASN A 154 -28.83 9.92 -21.07
C ASN A 154 -30.17 10.20 -20.39
N ILE A 155 -30.91 9.15 -20.03
CA ILE A 155 -32.25 9.26 -19.42
C ILE A 155 -32.17 9.36 -17.90
N LEU A 156 -31.21 8.70 -17.25
CA LEU A 156 -31.14 8.65 -15.79
C LEU A 156 -31.02 10.03 -15.14
N PRO A 157 -30.18 10.98 -15.63
CA PRO A 157 -30.10 12.31 -15.06
C PRO A 157 -31.41 13.10 -15.14
N VAL A 158 -32.20 12.88 -16.21
CA VAL A 158 -33.52 13.50 -16.38
C VAL A 158 -34.51 12.94 -15.37
N LEU A 159 -34.55 11.62 -15.20
CA LEU A 159 -35.39 10.95 -14.20
C LEU A 159 -35.02 11.37 -12.77
N MET A 160 -33.73 11.40 -12.46
CA MET A 160 -33.19 11.90 -11.19
C MET A 160 -33.69 13.31 -10.89
N THR A 161 -33.64 14.21 -11.88
CA THR A 161 -34.09 15.59 -11.78
C THR A 161 -35.59 15.69 -11.58
N LEU A 162 -36.38 14.88 -12.29
CA LEU A 162 -37.84 14.82 -12.13
C LEU A 162 -38.22 14.41 -10.71
N ILE A 163 -37.59 13.38 -10.15
CA ILE A 163 -37.82 12.93 -8.77
C ILE A 163 -37.48 14.05 -7.78
N ASN A 164 -36.38 14.77 -8.01
CA ASN A 164 -35.99 15.90 -7.17
C ASN A 164 -37.03 17.03 -7.21
N ILE A 165 -37.55 17.37 -8.40
CA ILE A 165 -38.62 18.37 -8.57
C ILE A 165 -39.89 17.95 -7.83
N VAL A 166 -40.31 16.68 -7.95
CA VAL A 166 -41.49 16.15 -7.24
C VAL A 166 -41.29 16.22 -5.72
N SER A 167 -40.13 15.78 -5.23
CA SER A 167 -39.77 15.88 -3.81
C SER A 167 -39.79 17.33 -3.31
N GLY A 168 -39.21 18.24 -4.11
CA GLY A 168 -39.18 19.68 -3.84
C GLY A 168 -40.56 20.32 -3.82
N ALA A 169 -41.47 19.92 -4.70
CA ALA A 169 -42.85 20.39 -4.71
C ALA A 169 -43.62 19.98 -3.43
N ILE A 170 -43.38 18.76 -2.93
CA ILE A 170 -43.96 18.26 -1.67
C ILE A 170 -43.39 19.02 -0.46
N TYR A 171 -42.07 19.25 -0.45
CA TYR A 171 -41.35 19.94 0.63
C TYR A 171 -41.70 21.44 0.73
N THR A 172 -41.71 22.15 -0.39
CA THR A 172 -41.90 23.61 -0.45
C THR A 172 -43.37 24.06 -0.40
N LYS A 173 -44.29 23.18 -0.01
CA LYS A 173 -45.71 23.52 0.11
C LYS A 173 -45.88 24.63 1.17
N GLY A 174 -46.30 25.81 0.72
CA GLY A 174 -46.46 27.00 1.57
C GLY A 174 -45.21 27.90 1.69
N PHE A 175 -44.12 27.61 0.97
CA PHE A 175 -42.89 28.41 1.01
C PHE A 175 -42.95 29.62 0.04
N PRO A 176 -42.14 30.68 0.28
CA PRO A 176 -42.01 31.81 -0.63
C PRO A 176 -41.52 31.41 -2.03
N LEU A 177 -41.91 32.17 -3.06
CA LEU A 177 -41.52 31.89 -4.46
C LEU A 177 -40.00 31.84 -4.66
N LYS A 178 -39.26 32.74 -3.99
CA LYS A 178 -37.79 32.81 -4.07
C LYS A 178 -37.12 31.49 -3.67
N GLU A 179 -37.59 30.84 -2.59
CA GLU A 179 -37.05 29.57 -2.12
C GLU A 179 -37.38 28.42 -3.09
N LYS A 180 -38.57 28.44 -3.71
CA LYS A 180 -38.94 27.46 -4.75
C LYS A 180 -38.04 27.57 -5.99
N ILE A 181 -37.80 28.79 -6.45
CA ILE A 181 -36.92 29.05 -7.60
C ILE A 181 -35.50 28.58 -7.29
N GLN A 182 -34.98 28.85 -6.09
CA GLN A 182 -33.66 28.37 -5.68
C GLN A 182 -33.56 26.83 -5.72
N LEU A 183 -34.57 26.13 -5.23
CA LEU A 183 -34.59 24.66 -5.20
C LEU A 183 -34.65 24.06 -6.61
N TYR A 184 -35.51 24.58 -7.48
CA TYR A 184 -35.63 24.09 -8.86
C TYR A 184 -34.42 24.49 -9.72
N GLY A 185 -33.86 25.68 -9.50
CA GLY A 185 -32.60 26.10 -10.12
C GLY A 185 -31.44 25.17 -9.75
N MET A 186 -31.37 24.72 -8.49
CA MET A 186 -30.40 23.73 -8.05
C MET A 186 -30.62 22.38 -8.74
N ALA A 187 -31.86 21.90 -8.87
CA ALA A 187 -32.15 20.67 -9.60
C ALA A 187 -31.68 20.75 -11.07
N GLY A 188 -31.87 21.90 -11.73
CA GLY A 188 -31.37 22.15 -13.08
C GLY A 188 -29.84 22.19 -13.16
N LEU A 189 -29.16 22.80 -12.19
CA LEU A 189 -27.70 22.80 -12.11
C LEU A 189 -27.14 21.37 -12.00
N PHE A 190 -27.72 20.55 -11.14
CA PHE A 190 -27.33 19.15 -10.97
C PHE A 190 -27.59 18.32 -12.23
N LEU A 191 -28.65 18.61 -12.99
CA LEU A 191 -28.89 17.97 -14.29
C LEU A 191 -27.73 18.23 -15.24
N ILE A 192 -27.30 19.49 -15.40
CA ILE A 192 -26.20 19.87 -16.29
C ILE A 192 -24.90 19.19 -15.83
N LEU A 193 -24.61 19.25 -14.53
CA LEU A 193 -23.37 18.73 -13.97
C LEU A 193 -23.27 17.21 -14.09
N LEU A 194 -24.37 16.48 -13.87
CA LEU A 194 -24.40 15.02 -13.86
C LEU A 194 -24.83 14.38 -15.18
N TYR A 195 -25.11 15.18 -16.23
CA TYR A 195 -25.67 14.67 -17.49
C TYR A 195 -24.75 13.64 -18.17
N ASN A 196 -23.44 13.88 -18.14
CA ASN A 196 -22.41 13.00 -18.74
C ASN A 196 -21.63 12.21 -17.68
N SER A 197 -22.14 12.14 -16.44
CA SER A 197 -21.49 11.37 -15.38
C SER A 197 -21.75 9.87 -15.52
N PRO A 198 -20.89 9.00 -14.96
CA PRO A 198 -21.12 7.57 -14.87
C PRO A 198 -22.50 7.24 -14.28
N SER A 199 -23.20 6.29 -14.89
CA SER A 199 -24.58 5.95 -14.50
C SER A 199 -24.68 5.46 -13.05
N GLY A 200 -23.64 4.83 -12.50
CA GLY A 200 -23.54 4.47 -11.07
C GLY A 200 -23.61 5.67 -10.12
N LEU A 201 -22.92 6.78 -10.46
CA LEU A 201 -23.02 8.04 -9.70
C LEU A 201 -24.42 8.66 -9.82
N VAL A 202 -25.03 8.59 -11.00
CA VAL A 202 -26.40 9.11 -11.19
C VAL A 202 -27.43 8.27 -10.43
N ILE A 203 -27.26 6.94 -10.36
CA ILE A 203 -28.07 6.04 -9.54
C ILE A 203 -27.96 6.40 -8.07
N TYR A 204 -26.74 6.60 -7.56
CA TYR A 204 -26.52 7.05 -6.18
C TYR A 204 -27.34 8.31 -5.86
N TRP A 205 -27.30 9.33 -6.73
CA TRP A 205 -28.09 10.54 -6.53
C TRP A 205 -29.58 10.32 -6.69
N THR A 206 -29.99 9.47 -7.61
CA THR A 206 -31.40 9.08 -7.78
C THR A 206 -31.93 8.45 -6.49
N LEU A 207 -31.19 7.53 -5.89
CA LEU A 207 -31.55 6.90 -4.61
C LEU A 207 -31.60 7.90 -3.45
N ASN A 208 -30.68 8.87 -3.40
CA ASN A 208 -30.74 9.97 -2.43
C ASN A 208 -31.98 10.85 -2.60
N ASN A 209 -32.39 11.13 -3.84
CA ASN A 209 -33.61 11.89 -4.13
C ASN A 209 -34.87 11.10 -3.76
N VAL A 210 -34.89 9.79 -4.00
CA VAL A 210 -35.97 8.88 -3.56
C VAL A 210 -36.04 8.83 -2.04
N PHE A 211 -34.91 8.73 -1.34
CA PHE A 211 -34.85 8.79 0.12
C PHE A 211 -35.42 10.12 0.63
N SER A 212 -35.03 11.23 -0.01
CA SER A 212 -35.53 12.57 0.33
C SER A 212 -37.04 12.69 0.11
N LEU A 213 -37.56 12.15 -0.99
CA LEU A 213 -39.00 12.08 -1.27
C LEU A 213 -39.73 11.29 -0.18
N PHE A 214 -39.22 10.10 0.15
CA PHE A 214 -39.77 9.26 1.21
C PHE A 214 -39.75 9.97 2.58
N LYS A 215 -38.63 10.60 2.95
CA LYS A 215 -38.51 11.43 4.16
C LYS A 215 -39.58 12.52 4.19
N ASN A 216 -39.75 13.25 3.09
CA ASN A 216 -40.73 14.35 2.98
C ASN A 216 -42.18 13.87 3.11
N ILE A 217 -42.50 12.67 2.62
CA ILE A 217 -43.81 12.04 2.78
C ILE A 217 -44.02 11.61 4.24
N VAL A 218 -43.07 10.87 4.82
CA VAL A 218 -43.16 10.36 6.20
C VAL A 218 -43.25 11.49 7.21
N ASN A 219 -42.51 12.58 7.02
CA ASN A 219 -42.53 13.75 7.91
C ASN A 219 -43.89 14.45 7.99
N LYS A 220 -44.80 14.22 7.03
CA LYS A 220 -46.18 14.73 7.10
C LYS A 220 -47.13 13.84 7.91
N THR A 221 -46.69 12.66 8.32
CA THR A 221 -47.50 11.76 9.15
C THR A 221 -47.50 12.21 10.63
N PRO A 222 -48.52 11.85 11.43
CA PRO A 222 -48.63 12.31 12.82
C PRO A 222 -47.51 11.82 13.76
N LYS A 223 -46.87 10.69 13.44
CA LYS A 223 -45.82 10.06 14.28
C LYS A 223 -44.68 9.50 13.40
N PRO A 224 -43.91 10.38 12.72
CA PRO A 224 -42.95 9.97 11.69
C PRO A 224 -41.90 8.99 12.21
N GLY A 225 -41.40 9.19 13.43
CA GLY A 225 -40.42 8.28 14.04
C GLY A 225 -40.96 6.87 14.32
N LYS A 226 -42.25 6.74 14.66
CA LYS A 226 -42.87 5.42 14.86
C LYS A 226 -43.10 4.70 13.53
N VAL A 227 -43.56 5.45 12.52
CA VAL A 227 -43.76 4.92 11.16
C VAL A 227 -42.43 4.41 10.60
N LEU A 228 -41.36 5.22 10.70
CA LEU A 228 -40.03 4.82 10.22
C LEU A 228 -39.51 3.58 10.93
N TYR A 229 -39.67 3.49 12.26
CA TYR A 229 -39.27 2.31 13.03
C TYR A 229 -40.03 1.04 12.61
N VAL A 230 -41.35 1.13 12.42
CA VAL A 230 -42.16 -0.01 11.98
C VAL A 230 -41.73 -0.47 10.59
N LEU A 231 -41.57 0.46 9.65
CA LEU A 231 -41.11 0.13 8.30
C LEU A 231 -39.71 -0.51 8.31
N ALA A 232 -38.77 0.06 9.07
CA ALA A 232 -37.43 -0.51 9.22
C ALA A 232 -37.46 -1.91 9.84
N SER A 233 -38.33 -2.14 10.83
CA SER A 233 -38.48 -3.45 11.48
C SER A 233 -39.07 -4.49 10.52
N VAL A 234 -40.10 -4.11 9.73
CA VAL A 234 -40.68 -4.99 8.70
C VAL A 234 -39.65 -5.32 7.64
N CYS A 235 -38.92 -4.32 7.12
CA CYS A 235 -37.85 -4.55 6.14
C CYS A 235 -36.74 -5.45 6.71
N ALA A 236 -36.33 -5.25 7.96
CA ALA A 236 -35.33 -6.08 8.63
C ALA A 236 -35.79 -7.54 8.71
N VAL A 237 -37.04 -7.78 9.12
CA VAL A 237 -37.61 -9.14 9.19
C VAL A 237 -37.69 -9.79 7.80
N LEU A 238 -38.17 -9.07 6.79
CA LEU A 238 -38.22 -9.57 5.41
C LEU A 238 -36.81 -9.89 4.88
N MET A 239 -35.82 -9.05 5.19
CA MET A 239 -34.44 -9.27 4.79
C MET A 239 -33.82 -10.46 5.53
N ILE A 240 -34.11 -10.65 6.82
CA ILE A 240 -33.71 -11.84 7.57
C ILE A 240 -34.27 -13.10 6.91
N VAL A 241 -35.56 -13.09 6.52
CA VAL A 241 -36.17 -14.22 5.78
C VAL A 241 -35.45 -14.42 4.45
N PHE A 242 -35.18 -13.35 3.69
CA PHE A 242 -34.43 -13.44 2.44
C PHE A 242 -33.04 -14.08 2.65
N LEU A 243 -32.27 -13.61 3.63
CA LEU A 243 -30.94 -14.13 3.96
C LEU A 243 -30.98 -15.59 4.41
N LEU A 244 -31.97 -15.97 5.21
CA LEU A 244 -32.09 -17.31 5.76
C LEU A 244 -32.67 -18.33 4.79
N PHE A 245 -33.33 -17.93 3.70
CA PHE A 245 -33.96 -18.90 2.79
C PHE A 245 -33.54 -18.77 1.32
N PHE A 246 -33.07 -17.61 0.88
CA PHE A 246 -32.84 -17.32 -0.55
C PHE A 246 -31.40 -16.90 -0.88
N HIS A 247 -30.60 -16.44 0.09
CA HIS A 247 -29.21 -16.06 -0.18
C HIS A 247 -28.26 -17.28 -0.16
N HIS A 248 -27.47 -17.45 -1.22
CA HIS A 248 -26.49 -18.55 -1.39
C HIS A 248 -25.15 -18.41 -0.61
N ALA A 249 -25.05 -17.50 0.35
CA ALA A 249 -23.83 -17.35 1.15
C ALA A 249 -23.63 -18.51 2.15
N ARG A 250 -22.40 -18.67 2.67
CA ARG A 250 -22.10 -19.63 3.75
C ARG A 250 -23.03 -19.40 4.95
N ILE A 251 -23.45 -20.48 5.61
CA ILE A 251 -24.46 -20.42 6.69
C ILE A 251 -24.05 -19.48 7.83
N ILE A 252 -22.77 -19.47 8.21
CA ILE A 252 -22.24 -18.59 9.26
C ILE A 252 -22.43 -17.12 8.87
N LYS A 253 -22.12 -16.75 7.62
CA LYS A 253 -22.33 -15.39 7.11
C LYS A 253 -23.82 -15.01 7.14
N ARG A 254 -24.72 -15.90 6.76
CA ARG A 254 -26.18 -15.67 6.79
C ARG A 254 -26.71 -15.47 8.21
N LEU A 255 -26.27 -16.30 9.16
CA LEU A 255 -26.63 -16.17 10.57
C LEU A 255 -26.12 -14.87 11.17
N PHE A 256 -24.87 -14.50 10.90
CA PHE A 256 -24.28 -13.25 11.36
C PHE A 256 -25.07 -12.03 10.83
N LEU A 257 -25.33 -11.97 9.52
CA LEU A 257 -26.10 -10.87 8.92
C LEU A 257 -27.53 -10.79 9.46
N SER A 258 -28.14 -11.94 9.71
CA SER A 258 -29.48 -12.02 10.31
C SER A 258 -29.48 -11.50 11.75
N ALA A 259 -28.43 -11.81 12.52
CA ALA A 259 -28.25 -11.29 13.88
C ALA A 259 -28.08 -9.77 13.89
N VAL A 260 -27.31 -9.21 12.95
CA VAL A 260 -27.15 -7.76 12.79
C VAL A 260 -28.50 -7.08 12.49
N LEU A 261 -29.29 -7.63 11.57
CA LEU A 261 -30.60 -7.08 11.24
C LEU A 261 -31.61 -7.23 12.39
N ALA A 262 -31.49 -8.27 13.21
CA ALA A 262 -32.33 -8.49 14.38
C ALA A 262 -32.14 -7.41 15.46
N VAL A 263 -31.05 -6.63 15.42
CA VAL A 263 -30.86 -5.47 16.30
C VAL A 263 -31.92 -4.40 16.06
N ILE A 264 -32.38 -4.20 14.81
CA ILE A 264 -33.35 -3.16 14.43
C ILE A 264 -34.66 -3.28 15.23
N PRO A 265 -35.38 -4.43 15.23
CA PRO A 265 -36.58 -4.60 16.04
C PRO A 265 -36.31 -4.61 17.56
N LEU A 266 -35.06 -4.83 17.99
CA LEU A 266 -34.67 -4.78 19.40
C LEU A 266 -34.28 -3.38 19.88
N LEU A 267 -34.18 -2.38 18.98
CA LEU A 267 -33.75 -1.02 19.32
C LEU A 267 -34.49 -0.39 20.52
N PRO A 268 -35.82 -0.52 20.70
CA PRO A 268 -36.50 0.07 21.85
C PRO A 268 -36.06 -0.53 23.19
N LEU A 269 -35.82 -1.85 23.22
CA LEU A 269 -35.35 -2.57 24.40
C LEU A 269 -33.91 -2.17 24.73
N LEU A 270 -33.04 -2.19 23.72
CA LEU A 270 -31.64 -1.76 23.85
C LEU A 270 -31.57 -0.29 24.30
N ALA A 271 -32.36 0.59 23.70
CA ALA A 271 -32.42 2.00 24.09
C ALA A 271 -32.90 2.19 25.53
N LYS A 272 -33.82 1.35 26.03
CA LYS A 272 -34.25 1.37 27.43
C LYS A 272 -33.11 0.94 28.36
N ALA A 273 -32.41 -0.14 28.04
CA ALA A 273 -31.26 -0.62 28.81
C ALA A 273 -30.13 0.44 28.85
N PHE A 274 -29.73 0.97 27.69
CA PHE A 274 -28.72 2.02 27.59
C PHE A 274 -29.12 3.30 28.33
N ARG A 275 -30.40 3.69 28.32
CA ARG A 275 -30.86 4.85 29.09
C ARG A 275 -30.65 4.71 30.58
N VAL A 276 -30.76 3.50 31.13
CA VAL A 276 -30.52 3.24 32.57
C VAL A 276 -29.04 3.38 32.88
N ILE A 277 -28.18 2.69 32.12
CA ILE A 277 -26.72 2.68 32.32
C ILE A 277 -26.13 4.08 32.13
N LEU A 278 -26.54 4.79 31.07
CA LEU A 278 -25.97 6.07 30.69
C LEU A 278 -26.60 7.26 31.43
N LYS A 279 -27.62 7.05 32.28
CA LYS A 279 -28.38 8.15 32.91
C LYS A 279 -27.44 9.10 33.68
N LYS A 280 -26.73 8.57 34.68
CA LYS A 280 -25.85 9.38 35.55
C LYS A 280 -24.69 10.03 34.78
N PRO A 281 -23.90 9.30 33.96
CA PRO A 281 -22.82 9.93 33.18
C PRO A 281 -23.31 11.06 32.26
N VAL A 282 -24.41 10.84 31.55
CA VAL A 282 -24.95 11.84 30.60
C VAL A 282 -25.50 13.06 31.33
N GLU A 283 -26.16 12.85 32.47
CA GLU A 283 -26.70 13.92 33.32
C GLU A 283 -25.58 14.81 33.87
N TYR A 284 -24.52 14.21 34.45
CA TYR A 284 -23.35 14.95 34.91
C TYR A 284 -22.71 15.79 33.78
N LEU A 285 -22.43 15.18 32.63
CA LEU A 285 -21.81 15.88 31.50
C LEU A 285 -22.72 16.97 30.93
N SER A 286 -24.04 16.79 30.98
CA SER A 286 -25.00 17.80 30.54
C SER A 286 -24.96 19.04 31.45
N ASN A 287 -24.78 18.84 32.75
CA ASN A 287 -24.70 19.91 33.73
C ASN A 287 -23.31 20.58 33.74
N SER A 288 -22.26 19.81 33.47
CA SER A 288 -20.86 20.26 33.49
C SER A 288 -20.31 20.63 32.11
N LYS A 289 -20.86 21.67 31.47
CA LYS A 289 -20.53 22.07 30.08
C LYS A 289 -19.02 22.24 29.82
N LYS A 290 -18.29 22.83 30.77
CA LYS A 290 -16.83 23.02 30.69
C LYS A 290 -16.09 21.68 30.68
N ASN A 291 -16.33 20.83 31.68
CA ASN A 291 -15.69 19.52 31.77
C ASN A 291 -16.03 18.64 30.55
N ARG A 292 -17.29 18.67 30.08
CA ARG A 292 -17.72 17.97 28.86
C ARG A 292 -16.91 18.40 27.63
N LEU A 293 -16.76 19.71 27.40
CA LEU A 293 -16.01 20.23 26.26
C LEU A 293 -14.54 19.82 26.31
N PHE A 294 -13.87 19.99 27.45
CA PHE A 294 -12.45 19.64 27.58
C PHE A 294 -12.21 18.14 27.46
N LEU A 295 -13.09 17.30 28.04
CA LEU A 295 -13.01 15.85 27.89
C LEU A 295 -13.19 15.44 26.42
N PHE A 296 -14.16 16.02 25.71
CA PHE A 296 -14.39 15.76 24.30
C PHE A 296 -13.18 16.16 23.43
N LEU A 297 -12.68 17.39 23.58
CA LEU A 297 -11.55 17.89 22.77
C LEU A 297 -10.26 17.12 23.05
N SER A 298 -9.97 16.83 24.32
CA SER A 298 -8.78 16.05 24.68
C SER A 298 -8.85 14.61 24.15
N SER A 299 -10.03 13.98 24.16
CA SER A 299 -10.23 12.64 23.61
C SER A 299 -10.13 12.62 22.08
N CYS A 300 -10.63 13.65 21.40
CA CYS A 300 -10.40 13.85 19.95
C CYS A 300 -8.89 13.99 19.65
N GLY A 301 -8.18 14.77 20.47
CA GLY A 301 -6.74 14.93 20.37
C GLY A 301 -6.01 13.59 20.48
N VAL A 302 -6.33 12.77 21.48
CA VAL A 302 -5.72 11.44 21.66
C VAL A 302 -5.91 10.59 20.40
N LEU A 303 -7.13 10.48 19.88
CA LEU A 303 -7.41 9.71 18.66
C LEU A 303 -6.64 10.24 17.44
N TRP A 304 -6.58 11.57 17.30
CA TRP A 304 -5.84 12.22 16.22
C TRP A 304 -4.34 11.90 16.27
N PHE A 305 -3.72 12.04 17.44
CA PHE A 305 -2.30 11.79 17.61
C PHE A 305 -1.95 10.30 17.50
N THR A 306 -2.79 9.41 18.04
CA THR A 306 -2.60 7.97 17.92
C THR A 306 -2.64 7.51 16.46
N ALA A 307 -3.72 7.84 15.74
CA ALA A 307 -3.93 7.36 14.37
C ALA A 307 -3.16 8.15 13.30
N GLY A 308 -2.92 9.45 13.54
CA GLY A 308 -2.35 10.37 12.56
C GLY A 308 -0.85 10.61 12.70
N LEU A 309 -0.28 10.45 13.90
CA LEU A 309 1.13 10.72 14.16
C LEU A 309 1.86 9.48 14.67
N PHE A 310 1.47 8.94 15.82
CA PHE A 310 2.23 7.88 16.49
C PHE A 310 2.32 6.60 15.66
N ILE A 311 1.18 6.00 15.28
CA ILE A 311 1.19 4.75 14.52
C ILE A 311 1.92 4.91 13.16
N PRO A 312 1.60 5.94 12.33
CA PRO A 312 2.29 6.13 11.06
C PRO A 312 3.79 6.36 11.20
N SER A 313 4.21 7.22 12.15
CA SER A 313 5.62 7.52 12.34
C SER A 313 6.40 6.32 12.90
N ALA A 314 5.80 5.55 13.82
CA ALA A 314 6.45 4.36 14.39
C ALA A 314 6.69 3.28 13.32
N LEU A 315 5.72 3.09 12.42
CA LEU A 315 5.86 2.16 11.30
C LEU A 315 6.93 2.60 10.30
N ILE A 316 6.91 3.88 9.89
CA ILE A 316 7.88 4.35 8.90
C ILE A 316 9.28 4.42 9.51
N SER A 317 9.41 4.73 10.80
CA SER A 317 10.73 4.75 11.47
C SER A 317 11.40 3.39 11.55
N SER A 318 10.66 2.27 11.46
CA SER A 318 11.30 0.94 11.45
C SER A 318 11.95 0.58 10.12
N SER A 319 11.55 1.23 9.01
CA SER A 319 12.19 1.04 7.70
C SER A 319 12.04 2.31 6.83
N ALA A 320 12.66 3.43 7.25
CA ALA A 320 12.47 4.71 6.57
C ALA A 320 12.97 4.70 5.11
N GLN A 321 13.94 3.83 4.81
CA GLN A 321 14.50 3.67 3.48
C GLN A 321 13.45 3.10 2.50
N GLU A 322 12.67 2.11 2.92
CA GLU A 322 11.60 1.51 2.11
C GLU A 322 10.49 2.51 1.74
N PHE A 323 10.26 3.54 2.57
CA PHE A 323 9.26 4.59 2.29
C PHE A 323 9.84 5.81 1.57
N SER A 324 11.07 5.75 1.06
CA SER A 324 11.74 6.85 0.37
C SER A 324 11.58 6.74 -1.16
N PHE A 325 11.51 7.89 -1.85
CA PHE A 325 11.44 7.95 -3.32
C PHE A 325 10.24 7.24 -3.97
N ILE A 326 9.12 7.11 -3.26
CA ILE A 326 7.90 6.49 -3.78
C ILE A 326 6.99 7.53 -4.45
N GLY A 327 6.77 7.38 -5.76
CA GLY A 327 5.87 8.24 -6.54
C GLY A 327 6.21 9.72 -6.40
N ASP A 328 5.22 10.54 -6.01
CA ASP A 328 5.42 11.97 -5.75
C ASP A 328 5.99 12.27 -4.34
N THR A 329 6.12 11.25 -3.47
CA THR A 329 6.62 11.39 -2.10
C THR A 329 8.07 10.94 -2.02
N GLY A 330 8.99 11.88 -2.25
CA GLY A 330 10.43 11.63 -2.09
C GLY A 330 10.86 11.39 -0.63
N ASN A 331 10.37 12.23 0.29
CA ASN A 331 10.69 12.14 1.72
C ASN A 331 9.58 11.37 2.47
N PRO A 332 9.92 10.30 3.23
CA PRO A 332 8.93 9.49 3.96
C PRO A 332 8.03 10.27 4.92
N LEU A 333 8.49 11.43 5.44
CA LEU A 333 7.67 12.31 6.28
C LEU A 333 6.42 12.83 5.56
N GLY A 334 6.41 12.83 4.22
CA GLY A 334 5.21 13.13 3.44
C GLY A 334 4.04 12.19 3.73
N PHE A 335 4.31 10.92 4.01
CA PHE A 335 3.29 9.94 4.42
C PHE A 335 2.74 10.22 5.82
N VAL A 336 3.63 10.50 6.79
CA VAL A 336 3.25 10.89 8.15
C VAL A 336 2.40 12.16 8.13
N PHE A 337 2.83 13.17 7.37
CA PHE A 337 2.09 14.43 7.23
C PHE A 337 0.72 14.23 6.59
N SER A 338 0.63 13.44 5.52
CA SER A 338 -0.65 13.10 4.89
C SER A 338 -1.61 12.43 5.86
N SER A 339 -1.13 11.42 6.61
CA SER A 339 -1.92 10.74 7.64
C SER A 339 -2.38 11.69 8.74
N PHE A 340 -1.51 12.59 9.19
CA PHE A 340 -1.83 13.58 10.23
C PHE A 340 -2.93 14.54 9.79
N ILE A 341 -2.89 15.05 8.56
CA ILE A 341 -3.92 15.96 8.04
C ILE A 341 -5.26 15.23 7.84
N LYS A 342 -5.24 14.04 7.22
CA LYS A 342 -6.45 13.27 6.93
C LYS A 342 -7.18 12.80 8.20
N THR A 343 -6.44 12.32 9.21
CA THR A 343 -7.02 12.00 10.53
C THR A 343 -7.52 13.24 11.27
N GLY A 344 -6.82 14.38 11.13
CA GLY A 344 -7.29 15.67 11.63
C GLY A 344 -8.65 16.05 11.07
N GLY A 345 -8.95 15.65 9.83
CA GLY A 345 -10.26 15.83 9.23
C GLY A 345 -11.40 15.16 10.00
N PHE A 346 -11.18 13.95 10.54
CA PHE A 346 -12.16 13.27 11.40
C PHE A 346 -12.28 13.94 12.77
N PHE A 347 -11.16 14.02 13.48
CA PHE A 347 -11.16 14.29 14.91
C PHE A 347 -11.12 15.79 15.27
N ILE A 348 -10.61 16.65 14.38
CA ILE A 348 -10.48 18.09 14.61
C ILE A 348 -11.49 18.90 13.79
N PHE A 349 -11.91 18.40 12.63
CA PHE A 349 -12.93 19.08 11.81
C PHE A 349 -14.33 18.48 12.00
N TRP A 350 -14.59 17.26 11.54
CA TRP A 350 -15.95 16.71 11.48
C TRP A 350 -16.57 16.43 12.85
N PHE A 351 -15.85 15.80 13.78
CA PHE A 351 -16.40 15.53 15.11
C PHE A 351 -16.71 16.80 15.90
N PRO A 352 -15.82 17.81 15.97
CA PRO A 352 -16.17 19.10 16.58
C PRO A 352 -17.31 19.82 15.87
N ALA A 353 -17.38 19.78 14.54
CA ALA A 353 -18.51 20.35 13.79
C ALA A 353 -19.84 19.69 14.19
N MET A 354 -19.89 18.35 14.25
CA MET A 354 -21.07 17.61 14.73
C MET A 354 -21.39 17.93 16.20
N TYR A 355 -20.37 18.02 17.04
CA TYR A 355 -20.52 18.37 18.45
C TYR A 355 -21.20 19.72 18.62
N LEU A 356 -20.82 20.74 17.85
CA LEU A 356 -21.43 22.08 17.93
C LEU A 356 -22.92 22.07 17.58
N LEU A 357 -23.31 21.21 16.65
CA LEU A 357 -24.67 21.10 16.13
C LEU A 357 -25.62 20.35 17.09
N PHE A 358 -25.11 19.42 17.90
CA PHE A 358 -25.94 18.62 18.80
C PHE A 358 -26.50 19.38 20.02
N SER A 359 -27.64 18.87 20.52
CA SER A 359 -28.24 19.30 21.79
C SER A 359 -27.32 18.99 22.98
N ASP A 360 -27.57 19.57 24.16
CA ASP A 360 -26.72 19.31 25.33
C ASP A 360 -26.63 17.82 25.68
N ARG A 361 -27.75 17.08 25.57
CA ARG A 361 -27.75 15.62 25.74
C ARG A 361 -26.95 14.91 24.65
N GLY A 362 -27.08 15.33 23.40
CA GLY A 362 -26.34 14.77 22.27
C GLY A 362 -24.82 15.02 22.38
N LYS A 363 -24.43 16.23 22.81
CA LYS A 363 -23.04 16.58 23.13
C LYS A 363 -22.47 15.67 24.23
N SER A 364 -23.24 15.41 25.28
CA SER A 364 -22.81 14.51 26.37
C SER A 364 -22.62 13.07 25.89
N LEU A 365 -23.55 12.56 25.06
CA LEU A 365 -23.42 11.22 24.48
C LEU A 365 -22.22 11.11 23.54
N LEU A 366 -22.02 12.10 22.66
CA LEU A 366 -20.87 12.13 21.76
C LEU A 366 -19.56 12.22 22.53
N SER A 367 -19.49 13.06 23.57
CA SER A 367 -18.31 13.15 24.45
C SER A 367 -17.98 11.80 25.07
N LEU A 368 -18.99 11.06 25.51
CA LEU A 368 -18.82 9.74 26.10
C LEU A 368 -18.31 8.72 25.07
N ILE A 369 -18.90 8.68 23.88
CA ILE A 369 -18.49 7.79 22.78
C ILE A 369 -17.03 8.05 22.40
N ILE A 370 -16.66 9.31 22.17
CA ILE A 370 -15.28 9.66 21.78
C ILE A 370 -14.29 9.34 22.91
N THR A 371 -14.67 9.51 24.18
CA THR A 371 -13.82 9.10 25.32
C THR A 371 -13.64 7.59 25.37
N CYS A 372 -14.71 6.80 25.17
CA CYS A 372 -14.60 5.34 25.10
C CYS A 372 -13.71 4.91 23.93
N LEU A 373 -13.88 5.51 22.73
CA LEU A 373 -13.04 5.23 21.57
C LEU A 373 -11.57 5.58 21.83
N SER A 374 -11.28 6.71 22.48
CA SER A 374 -9.89 7.13 22.75
C SER A 374 -9.18 6.13 23.65
N PHE A 375 -9.74 5.80 24.81
CA PHE A 375 -9.09 4.85 25.74
C PHE A 375 -9.12 3.40 25.23
N GLY A 376 -10.18 3.00 24.52
CA GLY A 376 -10.23 1.69 23.85
C GLY A 376 -9.14 1.54 22.80
N SER A 377 -8.95 2.54 21.93
CA SER A 377 -7.90 2.51 20.91
C SER A 377 -6.50 2.42 21.51
N LEU A 378 -6.22 3.11 22.62
CA LEU A 378 -4.93 3.02 23.30
C LEU A 378 -4.68 1.63 23.86
N LEU A 379 -5.71 0.99 24.43
CA LEU A 379 -5.61 -0.38 24.91
C LEU A 379 -5.24 -1.32 23.75
N ASP A 380 -5.89 -1.18 22.59
CA ASP A 380 -5.61 -2.01 21.42
C ASP A 380 -4.22 -1.74 20.81
N VAL A 381 -3.78 -0.48 20.78
CA VAL A 381 -2.48 -0.09 20.21
C VAL A 381 -1.31 -0.56 21.07
N PHE A 382 -1.44 -0.50 22.39
CA PHE A 382 -0.33 -0.71 23.33
C PHE A 382 -0.38 -2.04 24.11
N ALA A 383 -1.56 -2.56 24.43
CA ALA A 383 -1.68 -3.82 25.19
C ALA A 383 -1.98 -5.03 24.29
N PHE A 384 -2.68 -4.82 23.18
CA PHE A 384 -3.01 -5.89 22.22
C PHE A 384 -2.38 -5.59 20.86
N THR A 385 -1.06 -5.42 20.82
CA THR A 385 -0.32 -5.02 19.59
C THR A 385 -0.50 -6.00 18.42
N GLY A 386 -0.52 -7.30 18.72
CA GLY A 386 -0.48 -8.40 17.74
C GLY A 386 0.91 -8.58 17.11
N SER A 387 1.09 -9.69 16.39
CA SER A 387 2.29 -10.00 15.59
C SER A 387 1.85 -10.35 14.18
N TYR A 388 2.35 -9.61 13.19
CA TYR A 388 1.91 -9.69 11.79
C TYR A 388 3.05 -9.97 10.81
N GLY A 389 4.21 -10.39 11.32
CA GLY A 389 5.45 -10.53 10.57
C GLY A 389 6.01 -9.21 10.05
N ASN A 390 6.89 -9.31 9.05
CA ASN A 390 7.40 -8.17 8.28
C ASN A 390 6.25 -7.49 7.51
N ILE A 391 6.35 -6.16 7.38
CA ILE A 391 5.38 -5.32 6.69
C ILE A 391 6.13 -4.63 5.56
N SER A 392 5.69 -4.83 4.30
CA SER A 392 6.29 -4.15 3.16
C SER A 392 5.97 -2.65 3.14
N ALA A 393 6.69 -1.87 2.32
CA ALA A 393 6.37 -0.47 2.02
C ALA A 393 4.90 -0.25 1.61
N ASP A 394 4.28 -1.24 0.96
CA ASP A 394 2.88 -1.20 0.51
C ASP A 394 1.87 -1.61 1.59
N LEU A 395 2.36 -1.83 2.81
CA LEU A 395 1.59 -2.24 3.97
C LEU A 395 0.97 -3.63 3.80
N ILE A 396 1.68 -4.54 3.13
CA ILE A 396 1.31 -5.96 3.09
C ILE A 396 1.94 -6.67 4.28
N LEU A 397 1.13 -7.42 5.02
CA LEU A 397 1.52 -8.21 6.19
C LEU A 397 1.94 -9.62 5.75
N SER A 398 3.20 -10.00 5.99
CA SER A 398 3.73 -11.34 5.65
C SER A 398 3.04 -12.48 6.41
N GLU A 399 2.61 -12.25 7.66
CA GLU A 399 1.88 -13.24 8.46
C GLU A 399 0.41 -12.86 8.65
N ALA A 400 -0.26 -12.41 7.60
CA ALA A 400 -1.66 -11.99 7.62
C ALA A 400 -2.62 -13.02 8.25
N PHE A 401 -2.30 -14.32 8.17
CA PHE A 401 -3.10 -15.39 8.78
C PHE A 401 -3.22 -15.27 10.31
N ARG A 402 -2.27 -14.60 10.98
CA ARG A 402 -2.29 -14.31 12.43
C ARG A 402 -3.32 -13.28 12.85
N LEU A 403 -3.93 -12.56 11.89
CA LEU A 403 -5.07 -11.68 12.17
C LEU A 403 -6.34 -12.45 12.52
N ASN A 404 -6.41 -13.75 12.19
CA ASN A 404 -7.55 -14.57 12.55
C ASN A 404 -7.73 -14.55 14.08
N PRO A 405 -8.95 -14.24 14.57
CA PRO A 405 -9.16 -14.04 15.99
C PRO A 405 -8.98 -15.36 16.75
N GLU A 406 -7.94 -15.42 17.59
CA GLU A 406 -7.88 -16.42 18.64
C GLU A 406 -9.04 -16.19 19.61
N PHE A 407 -9.81 -17.24 19.92
CA PHE A 407 -11.00 -17.13 20.76
C PHE A 407 -10.67 -16.54 22.13
N LEU A 408 -9.62 -17.05 22.80
CA LEU A 408 -9.21 -16.56 24.12
C LEU A 408 -8.70 -15.12 24.08
N GLY A 409 -7.84 -14.80 23.11
CA GLY A 409 -7.33 -13.43 22.91
C GLY A 409 -8.46 -12.42 22.66
N SER A 410 -9.47 -12.81 21.86
CA SER A 410 -10.64 -11.98 21.58
C SER A 410 -11.50 -11.76 22.82
N VAL A 411 -11.75 -12.80 23.62
CA VAL A 411 -12.51 -12.68 24.87
C VAL A 411 -11.79 -11.78 25.87
N LEU A 412 -10.48 -11.95 26.05
CA LEU A 412 -9.67 -11.12 26.94
C LEU A 412 -9.68 -9.65 26.50
N ASN A 413 -9.55 -9.40 25.20
CA ASN A 413 -9.64 -8.05 24.64
C ASN A 413 -11.01 -7.41 24.91
N ILE A 414 -12.10 -8.11 24.66
CA ILE A 414 -13.47 -7.63 24.93
C ILE A 414 -13.66 -7.31 26.42
N LEU A 415 -13.20 -8.18 27.32
CA LEU A 415 -13.29 -7.96 28.76
C LEU A 415 -12.45 -6.75 29.21
N ALA A 416 -11.25 -6.58 28.65
CA ALA A 416 -10.40 -5.44 28.95
C ALA A 416 -11.03 -4.11 28.48
N ILE A 417 -11.59 -4.08 27.26
CA ILE A 417 -12.34 -2.91 26.74
C ILE A 417 -13.55 -2.62 27.65
N ALA A 418 -14.31 -3.65 28.02
CA ALA A 418 -15.46 -3.49 28.91
C ALA A 418 -15.04 -2.95 30.29
N GLY A 419 -13.91 -3.40 30.83
CA GLY A 419 -13.31 -2.89 32.06
C GLY A 419 -12.95 -1.41 31.96
N VAL A 420 -12.28 -1.01 30.89
CA VAL A 420 -11.94 0.41 30.62
C VAL A 420 -13.21 1.26 30.54
N PHE A 421 -14.25 0.79 29.83
CA PHE A 421 -15.50 1.52 29.71
C PHE A 421 -16.24 1.63 31.05
N LEU A 422 -16.21 0.59 31.87
CA LEU A 422 -16.78 0.62 33.22
C LEU A 422 -16.07 1.67 34.09
N VAL A 423 -14.74 1.77 34.04
CA VAL A 423 -13.97 2.80 34.76
C VAL A 423 -14.37 4.19 34.28
N ILE A 424 -14.44 4.41 32.96
CA ILE A 424 -14.88 5.69 32.37
C ILE A 424 -16.27 6.07 32.86
N PHE A 425 -17.25 5.16 32.75
CA PHE A 425 -18.63 5.41 33.18
C PHE A 425 -18.71 5.71 34.67
N THR A 426 -17.96 4.98 35.49
CA THR A 426 -17.90 5.17 36.95
C THR A 426 -17.33 6.54 37.29
N LEU A 427 -16.16 6.90 36.76
CA LEU A 427 -15.53 8.20 37.02
C LEU A 427 -16.43 9.37 36.61
N ILE A 428 -17.13 9.27 35.49
CA ILE A 428 -18.05 10.32 35.04
C ILE A 428 -19.34 10.34 35.91
N ALA A 429 -19.87 9.18 36.29
CA ALA A 429 -21.07 9.09 37.13
C ALA A 429 -20.87 9.58 38.57
N PHE A 430 -19.63 9.61 39.05
CA PHE A 430 -19.22 10.12 40.36
C PHE A 430 -18.47 11.46 40.26
N ASP A 431 -18.77 12.26 39.23
CA ASP A 431 -18.29 13.64 39.07
C ASP A 431 -16.77 13.84 38.91
N HIS A 432 -16.01 12.77 38.65
CA HIS A 432 -14.55 12.75 38.52
C HIS A 432 -14.03 12.79 37.07
N ALA A 433 -14.81 13.27 36.11
CA ALA A 433 -14.44 13.32 34.69
C ALA A 433 -13.15 14.14 34.39
N ARG A 434 -12.73 15.02 35.31
CA ARG A 434 -11.46 15.77 35.18
C ARG A 434 -10.24 14.85 35.21
N ILE A 435 -10.30 13.73 35.91
CA ILE A 435 -9.19 12.74 35.94
C ILE A 435 -8.94 12.21 34.52
N LEU A 436 -10.00 11.87 33.79
CA LEU A 436 -9.90 11.42 32.39
C LEU A 436 -9.32 12.51 31.48
N THR A 437 -9.69 13.78 31.70
CA THR A 437 -9.15 14.91 30.92
C THR A 437 -7.65 15.11 31.18
N LEU A 438 -7.20 15.01 32.44
CA LEU A 438 -5.78 15.09 32.79
C LEU A 438 -4.98 13.90 32.23
N ALA A 439 -5.54 12.69 32.31
CA ALA A 439 -4.96 11.50 31.70
C ALA A 439 -4.77 11.68 30.19
N ASN A 440 -5.79 12.18 29.47
CA ASN A 440 -5.66 12.50 28.04
C ASN A 440 -4.55 13.53 27.78
N GLY A 441 -4.39 14.55 28.63
CA GLY A 441 -3.32 15.53 28.49
C GLY A 441 -1.92 14.93 28.62
N PHE A 442 -1.73 14.01 29.57
CA PHE A 442 -0.49 13.25 29.72
C PHE A 442 -0.23 12.35 28.51
N ILE A 443 -1.24 11.59 28.07
CA ILE A 443 -1.17 10.71 26.90
C ILE A 443 -0.82 11.49 25.64
N LEU A 444 -1.48 12.62 25.39
CA LEU A 444 -1.19 13.50 24.27
C LEU A 444 0.28 13.95 24.25
N SER A 445 0.81 14.31 25.42
CA SER A 445 2.21 14.72 25.53
C SER A 445 3.15 13.56 25.20
N ALA A 446 2.86 12.35 25.71
CA ALA A 446 3.64 11.15 25.41
C ALA A 446 3.59 10.76 23.92
N LEU A 447 2.41 10.81 23.29
CA LEU A 447 2.22 10.53 21.87
C LEU A 447 2.96 11.56 21.00
N PHE A 448 2.91 12.84 21.37
CA PHE A 448 3.66 13.89 20.66
C PHE A 448 5.17 13.66 20.76
N ILE A 449 5.71 13.44 21.97
CA ILE A 449 7.15 13.20 22.16
C ILE A 449 7.61 11.97 21.37
N SER A 450 6.87 10.86 21.47
CA SER A 450 7.19 9.62 20.73
C SER A 450 7.14 9.83 19.22
N GLY A 451 6.11 10.53 18.72
CA GLY A 451 6.01 10.89 17.31
C GLY A 451 7.17 11.76 16.82
N MET A 452 7.63 12.72 17.64
CA MET A 452 8.78 13.56 17.31
C MET A 452 10.11 12.78 17.30
N ILE A 453 10.28 11.82 18.21
CA ILE A 453 11.44 10.90 18.19
C ILE A 453 11.46 10.09 16.89
N ASN A 454 10.31 9.52 16.51
CA ASN A 454 10.19 8.76 15.26
C ASN A 454 10.45 9.65 14.03
N ILE A 455 9.90 10.87 13.98
CA ILE A 455 10.16 11.84 12.90
C ILE A 455 11.65 12.18 12.81
N TYR A 456 12.32 12.35 13.95
CA TYR A 456 13.76 12.58 13.98
C TYR A 456 14.53 11.39 13.39
N SER A 457 14.19 10.15 13.78
CA SER A 457 14.78 8.93 13.23
C SER A 457 14.59 8.85 11.71
N ILE A 458 13.35 8.99 11.23
CA ILE A 458 13.02 8.97 9.79
C ILE A 458 13.85 9.99 9.03
N ASN A 459 13.93 11.22 9.53
CA ASN A 459 14.68 12.28 8.87
C ASN A 459 16.20 12.04 8.92
N SER A 460 16.72 11.42 9.98
CA SER A 460 18.11 11.01 10.09
C SER A 460 18.43 9.96 9.03
N ASP A 461 17.64 8.90 8.95
CA ASP A 461 17.81 7.79 8.01
C ASP A 461 17.67 8.27 6.56
N TYR A 462 16.68 9.13 6.28
CA TYR A 462 16.50 9.75 4.97
C TYR A 462 17.67 10.65 4.56
N LYS A 463 18.29 11.39 5.50
CA LYS A 463 19.49 12.18 5.20
C LYS A 463 20.71 11.30 4.90
N VAL A 464 20.86 10.19 5.62
CA VAL A 464 21.89 9.19 5.30
C VAL A 464 21.67 8.67 3.89
N LEU A 465 20.44 8.31 3.55
CA LEU A 465 20.07 7.84 2.22
C LEU A 465 20.32 8.90 1.12
N LEU A 466 19.93 10.16 1.36
CA LEU A 466 20.27 11.25 0.44
C LEU A 466 21.77 11.44 0.29
N SER A 467 22.59 11.21 1.32
CA SER A 467 24.05 11.31 1.19
C SER A 467 24.67 10.15 0.38
N ILE A 468 24.00 9.00 0.34
CA ILE A 468 24.35 7.88 -0.54
C ILE A 468 23.99 8.28 -1.98
N ILE A 469 22.76 8.75 -2.21
CA ILE A 469 22.25 9.07 -3.54
C ILE A 469 22.86 10.36 -4.12
N ASP A 470 23.07 11.42 -3.34
CA ASP A 470 23.68 12.69 -3.82
C ASP A 470 25.11 12.50 -4.34
N LYS A 471 25.80 11.42 -3.94
CA LYS A 471 27.08 11.01 -4.55
C LYS A 471 26.88 10.28 -5.87
N ASP A 472 25.86 9.44 -5.97
CA ASP A 472 25.43 8.84 -7.23
C ASP A 472 24.79 9.89 -8.19
N LYS A 473 24.41 11.08 -7.69
CA LYS A 473 23.91 12.25 -8.45
C LYS A 473 24.96 13.07 -9.17
N GLY A 474 26.19 12.58 -9.28
CA GLY A 474 26.94 12.84 -10.51
C GLY A 474 26.16 12.41 -11.77
N THR A 475 25.16 11.53 -11.62
CA THR A 475 24.49 10.84 -12.73
C THR A 475 22.96 10.66 -12.65
N ALA A 476 22.21 10.82 -11.54
CA ALA A 476 20.75 10.63 -11.68
C ALA A 476 19.84 11.20 -10.58
N VAL A 477 19.32 12.42 -10.75
CA VAL A 477 17.96 12.83 -10.25
C VAL A 477 17.24 13.70 -11.30
N SER A 478 17.70 13.70 -12.55
CA SER A 478 17.09 14.51 -13.61
C SER A 478 15.94 13.76 -14.33
N GLY A 479 14.76 13.73 -13.70
CA GLY A 479 13.48 13.73 -14.43
C GLY A 479 13.14 12.54 -15.34
N GLY A 480 13.61 11.31 -15.06
CA GLY A 480 13.21 10.12 -15.80
C GLY A 480 13.74 10.06 -17.23
N ARG A 481 14.93 10.63 -17.48
CA ARG A 481 15.72 10.36 -18.69
C ARG A 481 16.57 9.11 -18.46
N LEU A 482 16.67 8.28 -19.49
CA LEU A 482 17.63 7.19 -19.55
C LEU A 482 19.01 7.83 -19.76
N GLU A 483 19.92 7.62 -18.81
CA GLU A 483 21.33 8.05 -18.89
C GLU A 483 22.21 6.81 -19.10
N ASN A 484 23.35 6.97 -19.77
CA ASN A 484 24.27 5.85 -20.02
C ASN A 484 24.92 5.42 -18.69
N GLU A 485 24.62 4.20 -18.26
CA GLU A 485 25.19 3.61 -17.04
C GLU A 485 26.39 2.74 -17.32
N PHE A 486 26.36 1.99 -18.43
CA PHE A 486 27.39 1.04 -18.78
C PHE A 486 28.17 1.51 -20.00
N ASN A 487 29.48 1.33 -19.98
CA ASN A 487 30.36 1.60 -21.12
C ASN A 487 31.11 0.30 -21.47
N LEU A 488 30.93 -0.19 -22.67
CA LEU A 488 31.65 -1.34 -23.21
C LEU A 488 32.56 -0.91 -24.35
N SER A 489 33.73 -1.53 -24.45
CA SER A 489 34.66 -1.27 -25.55
C SER A 489 34.38 -2.19 -26.72
N LYS A 490 34.28 -1.61 -27.91
CA LYS A 490 34.17 -2.36 -29.17
C LYS A 490 35.49 -2.99 -29.60
N THR A 491 36.62 -2.39 -29.25
CA THR A 491 37.96 -2.82 -29.70
C THR A 491 38.78 -3.50 -28.62
N GLY A 492 38.50 -3.22 -27.35
CA GLY A 492 39.13 -3.83 -26.18
C GLY A 492 38.47 -5.14 -25.76
N LYS A 493 38.81 -5.65 -24.58
CA LYS A 493 38.16 -6.80 -23.94
C LYS A 493 37.19 -6.33 -22.87
N ASN A 494 36.00 -6.91 -22.85
CA ASN A 494 35.01 -6.64 -21.82
C ASN A 494 34.75 -7.87 -20.95
N VAL A 495 34.56 -7.67 -19.66
CA VAL A 495 34.15 -8.70 -18.71
C VAL A 495 32.90 -8.21 -17.99
N VAL A 496 31.82 -8.97 -18.11
CA VAL A 496 30.54 -8.66 -17.49
C VAL A 496 30.18 -9.79 -16.53
N VAL A 497 29.97 -9.44 -15.26
CA VAL A 497 29.44 -10.34 -14.23
C VAL A 497 28.06 -9.83 -13.83
N ILE A 498 27.03 -10.64 -14.07
CA ILE A 498 25.65 -10.34 -13.70
C ILE A 498 25.24 -11.28 -12.58
N MET A 499 25.03 -10.73 -11.38
CA MET A 499 24.46 -11.44 -10.27
C MET A 499 22.93 -11.28 -10.31
N LEU A 500 22.20 -12.37 -10.54
CA LEU A 500 20.75 -12.41 -10.35
C LEU A 500 20.44 -13.01 -8.97
N ASP A 501 19.93 -12.20 -8.05
CA ASP A 501 19.60 -12.63 -6.67
C ASP A 501 18.56 -13.76 -6.69
N ARG A 502 18.92 -14.92 -6.13
CA ARG A 502 18.05 -16.12 -6.07
C ARG A 502 17.60 -16.71 -7.41
N ALA A 503 18.35 -16.50 -8.49
CA ALA A 503 18.04 -17.13 -9.77
C ALA A 503 18.18 -18.66 -9.69
N ILE A 504 17.10 -19.35 -10.06
CA ILE A 504 16.97 -20.80 -9.93
C ILE A 504 17.68 -21.49 -11.09
N ASN A 505 18.69 -22.30 -10.76
CA ASN A 505 19.59 -22.91 -11.74
C ASN A 505 18.86 -23.75 -12.81
N SER A 506 17.93 -24.62 -12.39
CA SER A 506 17.22 -25.55 -13.29
C SER A 506 16.20 -24.90 -14.22
N PHE A 507 15.89 -23.61 -14.04
CA PHE A 507 14.98 -22.89 -14.94
C PHE A 507 15.66 -22.40 -16.22
N PHE A 508 16.99 -22.28 -16.23
CA PHE A 508 17.74 -21.88 -17.42
C PHE A 508 17.47 -22.78 -18.63
N PRO A 509 17.71 -24.12 -18.58
CA PRO A 509 17.48 -24.98 -19.74
C PRO A 509 15.99 -25.01 -20.16
N ILE A 510 15.06 -24.93 -19.21
CA ILE A 510 13.62 -24.90 -19.48
C ILE A 510 13.24 -23.65 -20.29
N ALA A 511 13.78 -22.48 -19.94
CA ALA A 511 13.55 -21.24 -20.67
C ALA A 511 14.12 -21.28 -22.10
N MET A 512 15.28 -21.91 -22.29
CA MET A 512 15.88 -22.11 -23.61
C MET A 512 15.05 -23.06 -24.48
N GLU A 513 14.49 -24.12 -23.89
CA GLU A 513 13.62 -25.07 -24.59
C GLU A 513 12.26 -24.47 -24.97
N GLU A 514 11.69 -23.62 -24.11
CA GLU A 514 10.43 -22.93 -24.37
C GLU A 514 10.53 -21.91 -25.51
N SER A 515 11.69 -21.25 -25.66
CA SER A 515 11.90 -20.16 -26.62
C SER A 515 13.19 -20.36 -27.42
N PRO A 516 13.12 -20.98 -28.62
CA PRO A 516 14.29 -21.17 -29.48
C PRO A 516 14.99 -19.87 -29.91
N GLU A 517 14.25 -18.77 -30.02
CA GLU A 517 14.81 -17.44 -30.27
C GLU A 517 15.70 -16.99 -29.10
N LEU A 518 15.24 -17.20 -27.87
CA LEU A 518 16.02 -16.91 -26.66
C LEU A 518 17.27 -17.80 -26.60
N ALA A 519 17.15 -19.09 -26.93
CA ALA A 519 18.30 -20.00 -26.99
C ALA A 519 19.39 -19.52 -27.95
N GLU A 520 19.01 -18.90 -29.07
CA GLU A 520 19.95 -18.30 -30.02
C GLU A 520 20.56 -17.00 -29.48
N SER A 521 19.82 -16.22 -28.69
CA SER A 521 20.40 -15.05 -28.02
C SER A 521 21.56 -15.42 -27.07
N TYR A 522 21.54 -16.66 -26.56
CA TYR A 522 22.52 -17.27 -25.63
C TYR A 522 23.59 -18.15 -26.29
N ARG A 523 23.89 -17.96 -27.58
CA ARG A 523 25.03 -18.64 -28.22
C ARG A 523 26.36 -18.43 -27.49
N GLY A 524 27.18 -19.47 -27.41
CA GLY A 524 28.49 -19.45 -26.78
C GLY A 524 28.45 -19.63 -25.26
N PHE A 525 27.27 -19.71 -24.65
CA PHE A 525 27.12 -19.96 -23.21
C PHE A 525 27.31 -21.44 -22.85
N ILE A 526 27.94 -21.68 -21.69
CA ILE A 526 28.04 -22.96 -21.02
C ILE A 526 27.26 -22.87 -19.71
N TYR A 527 26.30 -23.78 -19.54
CA TYR A 527 25.45 -23.92 -18.36
C TYR A 527 26.04 -24.96 -17.40
N TYR A 528 26.20 -24.60 -16.13
CA TYR A 528 26.78 -25.43 -15.07
C TYR A 528 25.71 -25.82 -14.04
N PRO A 529 24.98 -26.93 -14.24
CA PRO A 529 23.95 -27.38 -13.29
C PRO A 529 24.56 -27.83 -11.95
N ASN A 530 25.77 -28.39 -11.99
CA ASN A 530 26.50 -28.92 -10.83
C ASN A 530 27.25 -27.81 -10.08
N THR A 531 26.53 -26.75 -9.70
CA THR A 531 27.07 -25.58 -8.97
C THR A 531 26.49 -25.51 -7.56
N VAL A 532 27.34 -25.28 -6.55
CA VAL A 532 26.90 -25.11 -5.16
C VAL A 532 27.27 -23.74 -4.58
N SER A 533 26.41 -23.22 -3.70
CA SER A 533 26.62 -22.01 -2.89
C SER A 533 26.95 -22.35 -1.44
N TYR A 534 27.60 -21.43 -0.74
CA TYR A 534 28.03 -21.60 0.65
C TYR A 534 26.92 -21.40 1.69
N ASN A 535 25.78 -20.84 1.31
CA ASN A 535 24.59 -20.69 2.15
C ASN A 535 23.35 -20.41 1.29
N GLY A 536 22.15 -20.48 1.89
CA GLY A 536 20.88 -20.13 1.25
C GLY A 536 20.48 -18.65 1.37
N HIS A 537 21.34 -17.77 1.88
CA HIS A 537 21.04 -16.34 2.04
C HIS A 537 22.19 -15.46 1.58
N THR A 538 21.85 -14.32 0.97
CA THR A 538 22.79 -13.37 0.36
C THR A 538 23.93 -12.95 1.28
N ASN A 539 23.68 -12.73 2.58
CA ASN A 539 24.70 -12.26 3.53
C ASN A 539 25.88 -13.25 3.72
N LEU A 540 25.66 -14.55 3.56
CA LEU A 540 26.72 -15.57 3.60
C LEU A 540 27.11 -16.07 2.20
N ALA A 541 26.19 -16.01 1.24
CA ALA A 541 26.35 -16.56 -0.11
C ALA A 541 27.00 -15.61 -1.11
N ALA A 542 26.81 -14.29 -0.96
CA ALA A 542 27.38 -13.28 -1.85
C ALA A 542 28.89 -13.05 -1.64
N PRO A 543 29.45 -12.98 -0.41
CA PRO A 543 30.89 -12.70 -0.25
C PRO A 543 31.81 -13.64 -1.03
N PRO A 544 31.60 -14.98 -1.04
CA PRO A 544 32.39 -15.89 -1.86
C PRO A 544 32.26 -15.61 -3.36
N LEU A 545 31.07 -15.23 -3.84
CA LEU A 545 30.84 -14.88 -5.25
C LEU A 545 31.71 -13.70 -5.68
N PHE A 546 31.79 -12.66 -4.85
CA PHE A 546 32.56 -11.46 -5.21
C PHE A 546 34.06 -11.58 -4.92
N GLY A 547 34.43 -12.23 -3.83
CA GLY A 547 35.81 -12.26 -3.33
C GLY A 547 36.53 -13.60 -3.51
N GLY A 548 35.83 -14.67 -3.85
CA GLY A 548 36.37 -16.01 -4.04
C GLY A 548 36.50 -16.79 -2.73
N TYR A 549 37.30 -17.84 -2.75
CA TYR A 549 37.42 -18.81 -1.65
C TYR A 549 37.96 -18.22 -0.33
N GLU A 550 38.56 -17.03 -0.33
CA GLU A 550 38.99 -16.35 0.90
C GLU A 550 37.82 -15.73 1.70
N TYR A 551 36.63 -15.68 1.11
CA TYR A 551 35.43 -15.06 1.71
C TYR A 551 34.30 -16.07 1.94
N THR A 552 34.62 -17.36 2.03
CA THR A 552 33.68 -18.37 2.53
C THR A 552 33.27 -18.06 3.98
N PRO A 553 32.09 -18.49 4.44
CA PRO A 553 31.67 -18.28 5.82
C PRO A 553 32.71 -18.71 6.87
N GLU A 554 33.38 -19.85 6.63
CA GLU A 554 34.48 -20.32 7.47
C GLU A 554 35.69 -19.37 7.42
N LYS A 555 36.12 -18.94 6.23
CA LYS A 555 37.28 -18.05 6.07
C LYS A 555 37.03 -16.64 6.61
N ILE A 556 35.78 -16.16 6.54
CA ILE A 556 35.36 -14.93 7.21
C ILE A 556 35.47 -15.10 8.74
N ASN A 557 35.10 -16.27 9.27
CA ASN A 557 35.23 -16.56 10.69
C ASN A 557 36.68 -16.78 11.16
N ASP A 558 37.60 -17.18 10.27
CA ASP A 558 39.05 -17.28 10.54
C ASP A 558 39.71 -15.91 10.83
N ARG A 559 39.00 -14.79 10.56
CA ARG A 559 39.45 -13.40 10.79
C ARG A 559 38.69 -12.74 11.96
N PRO A 560 38.89 -13.15 13.22
CA PRO A 560 38.07 -12.69 14.36
C PRO A 560 38.31 -11.24 14.79
N ASP A 561 39.45 -10.66 14.41
CA ASP A 561 39.83 -9.29 14.80
C ASP A 561 39.16 -8.21 13.93
N GLU A 562 38.51 -8.61 12.84
CA GLU A 562 37.85 -7.72 11.88
C GLU A 562 36.34 -7.87 11.94
N THR A 563 35.62 -6.77 11.70
CA THR A 563 34.15 -6.78 11.72
C THR A 563 33.59 -7.51 10.49
N LEU A 564 32.41 -8.13 10.63
CA LEU A 564 31.74 -8.80 9.52
C LEU A 564 31.50 -7.84 8.35
N ILE A 565 30.99 -6.64 8.64
CA ILE A 565 30.75 -5.59 7.65
C ILE A 565 32.03 -5.20 6.88
N SER A 566 33.20 -5.17 7.54
CA SER A 566 34.47 -4.88 6.87
C SER A 566 34.83 -5.97 5.86
N LYS A 567 34.71 -7.23 6.27
CA LYS A 567 35.02 -8.40 5.42
C LYS A 567 34.04 -8.56 4.27
N HIS A 568 32.74 -8.27 4.49
CA HIS A 568 31.73 -8.23 3.44
C HIS A 568 32.05 -7.16 2.39
N ASN A 569 32.31 -5.93 2.84
CA ASN A 569 32.68 -4.83 1.94
C ASN A 569 33.98 -5.10 1.18
N GLU A 570 34.95 -5.74 1.83
CA GLU A 570 36.20 -6.18 1.20
C GLU A 570 35.91 -7.16 0.05
N ALA A 571 35.08 -8.18 0.29
CA ALA A 571 34.66 -9.15 -0.73
C ALA A 571 34.04 -8.48 -1.95
N LEU A 572 33.06 -7.58 -1.75
CA LEU A 572 32.41 -6.80 -2.82
C LEU A 572 33.41 -5.98 -3.66
N THR A 573 34.57 -5.64 -3.09
CA THR A 573 35.57 -4.78 -3.73
C THR A 573 36.63 -5.57 -4.51
N VAL A 574 36.79 -6.88 -4.28
CA VAL A 574 37.87 -7.70 -4.87
C VAL A 574 37.90 -7.61 -6.39
N MET A 575 36.84 -8.04 -7.09
CA MET A 575 36.82 -8.01 -8.56
C MET A 575 36.90 -6.58 -9.12
N PRO A 576 36.05 -5.61 -8.69
CA PRO A 576 36.11 -4.27 -9.25
C PRO A 576 37.49 -3.61 -9.08
N LEU A 577 38.16 -3.80 -7.93
CA LEU A 577 39.48 -3.24 -7.67
C LEU A 577 40.59 -3.96 -8.45
N MET A 578 40.52 -5.29 -8.54
CA MET A 578 41.47 -6.08 -9.32
C MET A 578 41.46 -5.65 -10.79
N PHE A 579 40.28 -5.53 -11.41
CA PHE A 579 40.16 -5.09 -12.79
C PHE A 579 40.62 -3.63 -12.97
N ALA A 580 40.24 -2.73 -12.07
CA ALA A 580 40.69 -1.34 -12.10
C ALA A 580 42.22 -1.21 -12.02
N ARG A 581 42.89 -2.02 -11.18
CA ARG A 581 44.36 -2.07 -11.08
C ARG A 581 45.05 -2.63 -12.33
N ASN A 582 44.32 -3.36 -13.16
CA ASN A 582 44.80 -3.94 -14.41
C ASN A 582 44.34 -3.13 -15.65
N GLY A 583 43.95 -1.86 -15.48
CA GLY A 583 43.68 -0.95 -16.59
C GLY A 583 42.27 -1.04 -17.19
N PHE A 584 41.34 -1.75 -16.54
CA PHE A 584 39.96 -1.81 -16.98
C PHE A 584 39.16 -0.63 -16.41
N ARG A 585 38.23 -0.10 -17.21
CA ARG A 585 37.12 0.72 -16.71
C ARG A 585 36.21 -0.16 -15.88
N SER A 586 36.32 -0.04 -14.56
CA SER A 586 35.59 -0.88 -13.61
C SER A 586 34.34 -0.16 -13.10
N LYS A 587 33.17 -0.80 -13.24
CA LYS A 587 31.90 -0.35 -12.65
C LYS A 587 31.18 -1.49 -11.94
N ILE A 588 30.62 -1.20 -10.77
CA ILE A 588 29.70 -2.09 -10.06
C ILE A 588 28.36 -1.40 -9.79
N THR A 589 27.23 -2.09 -9.92
CA THR A 589 25.92 -1.54 -9.55
C THR A 589 25.19 -2.40 -8.54
N ASP A 590 24.43 -1.75 -7.65
CA ASP A 590 23.56 -2.38 -6.65
C ASP A 590 24.30 -3.39 -5.75
N ALA A 591 25.55 -3.08 -5.37
CA ALA A 591 26.44 -3.98 -4.62
C ALA A 591 25.79 -4.57 -3.37
N SER A 592 25.35 -5.84 -3.43
CA SER A 592 24.47 -6.47 -2.45
C SER A 592 24.93 -6.26 -1.01
N TRP A 593 24.06 -5.65 -0.19
CA TRP A 593 24.33 -5.42 1.23
C TRP A 593 25.62 -4.64 1.52
N ALA A 594 26.06 -3.73 0.63
CA ALA A 594 27.17 -2.82 0.93
C ALA A 594 26.89 -2.02 2.22
N ASN A 595 27.82 -2.05 3.18
CA ASN A 595 27.65 -1.61 4.57
C ASN A 595 26.47 -2.23 5.33
N TYR A 596 26.02 -3.43 4.93
CA TYR A 596 24.83 -4.09 5.45
C TYR A 596 23.57 -3.19 5.43
N SER A 597 23.39 -2.44 4.35
CA SER A 597 22.23 -1.58 4.14
C SER A 597 21.30 -2.13 3.05
N TRP A 598 19.99 -1.91 3.21
CA TRP A 598 18.96 -2.32 2.24
C TRP A 598 19.15 -1.62 0.89
N ILE A 599 19.50 -0.34 0.91
CA ILE A 599 19.98 0.37 -0.28
C ILE A 599 21.50 0.35 -0.22
N PRO A 600 22.18 -0.33 -1.17
CA PRO A 600 23.63 -0.46 -1.14
C PRO A 600 24.36 0.87 -0.94
N ASP A 601 25.23 0.93 0.07
CA ASP A 601 26.05 2.11 0.33
C ASP A 601 27.33 2.08 -0.50
N ASN A 602 27.26 2.63 -1.70
CA ASN A 602 28.37 2.72 -2.65
C ASN A 602 29.59 3.50 -2.13
N ARG A 603 29.51 4.16 -0.96
CA ARG A 603 30.66 4.87 -0.37
C ARG A 603 31.80 3.94 0.02
N ILE A 604 31.57 2.62 0.11
CA ILE A 604 32.62 1.61 0.32
C ILE A 604 33.69 1.65 -0.79
N PHE A 605 33.34 2.12 -2.00
CA PHE A 605 34.26 2.22 -3.13
C PHE A 605 35.05 3.54 -3.17
N ASN A 606 34.71 4.55 -2.37
CA ASN A 606 35.38 5.86 -2.36
C ASN A 606 36.91 5.82 -2.19
N PRO A 607 37.50 4.91 -1.40
CA PRO A 607 38.96 4.81 -1.30
C PRO A 607 39.65 4.38 -2.61
N TYR A 608 38.88 3.94 -3.61
CA TYR A 608 39.37 3.31 -4.84
C TYR A 608 38.89 4.09 -6.08
N PRO A 609 39.59 5.16 -6.50
CA PRO A 609 39.12 6.06 -7.56
C PRO A 609 38.99 5.41 -8.95
N GLY A 610 39.55 4.21 -9.16
CA GLY A 610 39.39 3.44 -10.40
C GLY A 610 38.09 2.64 -10.49
N ILE A 611 37.26 2.65 -9.44
CA ILE A 611 35.97 1.95 -9.39
C ILE A 611 34.86 2.98 -9.49
N LYS A 612 33.98 2.85 -10.49
CA LYS A 612 32.69 3.53 -10.52
C LYS A 612 31.64 2.65 -9.83
N SER A 613 30.67 3.29 -9.19
CA SER A 613 29.58 2.58 -8.51
C SER A 613 28.26 3.35 -8.63
N GLY A 614 27.13 2.67 -8.51
CA GLY A 614 25.80 3.29 -8.48
C GLY A 614 24.69 2.30 -8.14
N ASN A 615 23.48 2.79 -7.85
CA ASN A 615 22.29 1.94 -7.63
C ASN A 615 21.28 2.16 -8.75
N LEU A 616 20.85 1.08 -9.41
CA LEU A 616 19.89 1.12 -10.52
C LEU A 616 18.48 0.73 -10.08
N GLU A 617 18.32 -0.03 -8.99
CA GLU A 617 17.00 -0.44 -8.51
C GLU A 617 16.09 0.77 -8.23
N GLY A 618 14.90 0.78 -8.85
CA GLY A 618 13.92 1.86 -8.72
C GLY A 618 14.20 3.10 -9.60
N LEU A 619 15.38 3.21 -10.22
CA LEU A 619 15.79 4.40 -10.96
C LEU A 619 14.92 4.66 -12.20
N TYR A 620 14.57 3.59 -12.92
CA TYR A 620 13.82 3.65 -14.19
C TYR A 620 12.33 3.32 -14.07
N THR A 621 11.83 3.05 -12.86
CA THR A 621 10.43 2.68 -12.61
C THR A 621 9.44 3.66 -13.20
N ASN A 622 9.64 4.96 -12.92
CA ASN A 622 8.73 6.00 -13.39
C ASN A 622 8.75 6.16 -14.92
N HIS A 623 9.88 5.87 -15.56
CA HIS A 623 9.98 5.86 -17.02
C HIS A 623 9.17 4.68 -17.59
N TYR A 624 9.39 3.48 -17.04
CA TYR A 624 8.65 2.27 -17.39
C TYR A 624 7.14 2.42 -17.24
N LEU A 625 6.66 2.91 -16.10
CA LEU A 625 5.23 3.08 -15.82
C LEU A 625 4.57 4.10 -16.77
N LYS A 626 5.30 5.15 -17.18
CA LYS A 626 4.79 6.13 -18.17
C LYS A 626 4.70 5.51 -19.56
N GLU A 627 5.74 4.78 -19.97
CA GLU A 627 5.79 4.12 -21.27
C GLU A 627 4.70 3.05 -21.42
N LYS A 628 4.50 2.21 -20.40
CA LYS A 628 3.56 1.07 -20.44
C LYS A 628 2.16 1.40 -19.92
N SER A 629 1.85 2.69 -19.77
CA SER A 629 0.71 3.22 -19.02
C SER A 629 -0.67 2.69 -19.42
N GLU A 630 -0.90 2.15 -20.63
CA GLU A 630 -2.17 1.53 -21.00
C GLU A 630 -2.36 0.10 -20.46
N SER A 631 -1.27 -0.67 -20.28
CA SER A 631 -1.31 -2.08 -19.79
C SER A 631 -1.29 -2.20 -18.26
N ILE A 632 -0.79 -1.16 -17.59
CA ILE A 632 -0.68 -1.04 -16.12
C ILE A 632 -1.60 0.09 -15.59
N ALA A 633 -2.49 0.60 -16.47
CA ALA A 633 -3.29 1.84 -16.38
C ALA A 633 -4.08 2.10 -15.10
N ASN A 634 -4.31 1.09 -14.25
CA ASN A 634 -5.06 1.26 -13.01
C ASN A 634 -4.20 1.38 -11.75
N GLN A 635 -2.86 1.31 -11.84
CA GLN A 635 -1.97 1.64 -10.72
C GLN A 635 -1.83 3.16 -10.53
N LYS A 636 -2.92 3.84 -10.11
CA LYS A 636 -2.85 5.23 -9.61
C LYS A 636 -1.87 5.30 -8.43
N ALA A 637 -0.62 5.67 -8.74
CA ALA A 637 0.53 6.02 -7.90
C ALA A 637 0.59 5.27 -6.56
N LEU A 638 1.52 4.33 -6.42
CA LEU A 638 1.85 3.62 -5.17
C LEU A 638 1.75 4.53 -3.92
N ASP A 639 2.28 5.74 -4.03
CA ASP A 639 2.16 6.83 -3.06
C ASP A 639 0.72 7.08 -2.55
N LYS A 640 -0.26 7.19 -3.45
CA LYS A 640 -1.68 7.37 -3.10
C LYS A 640 -2.25 6.14 -2.38
N GLY A 641 -1.86 4.94 -2.81
CA GLY A 641 -2.20 3.67 -2.18
C GLY A 641 -1.69 3.61 -0.74
N ILE A 642 -0.40 3.86 -0.53
CA ILE A 642 0.24 3.92 0.81
C ILE A 642 -0.44 4.99 1.68
N LYS A 643 -0.63 6.22 1.16
CA LYS A 643 -1.30 7.31 1.90
C LYS A 643 -2.74 6.97 2.31
N ARG A 644 -3.41 6.03 1.64
CA ARG A 644 -4.74 5.53 2.03
C ARG A 644 -4.59 4.38 3.01
N ASN A 645 -3.80 3.37 2.67
CA ASN A 645 -3.62 2.14 3.45
C ASN A 645 -3.00 2.43 4.83
N LEU A 646 -2.17 3.47 4.97
CA LEU A 646 -1.61 3.89 6.24
C LEU A 646 -2.70 4.30 7.26
N LEU A 647 -3.82 4.85 6.79
CA LEU A 647 -4.98 5.12 7.64
C LEU A 647 -5.73 3.84 8.02
N TYR A 648 -5.87 2.89 7.11
CA TYR A 648 -6.47 1.59 7.41
C TYR A 648 -5.59 0.78 8.36
N PHE A 649 -4.27 0.86 8.23
CA PHE A 649 -3.30 0.29 9.17
C PHE A 649 -3.46 0.92 10.56
N SER A 650 -3.52 2.25 10.65
CA SER A 650 -3.83 2.95 11.91
C SER A 650 -5.18 2.53 12.50
N LEU A 651 -6.21 2.37 11.68
CA LEU A 651 -7.53 1.91 12.11
C LEU A 651 -7.47 0.47 12.64
N MET A 652 -6.80 -0.44 11.92
CA MET A 652 -6.61 -1.83 12.31
C MET A 652 -5.89 -1.94 13.65
N ARG A 653 -4.78 -1.22 13.82
CA ARG A 653 -4.00 -1.17 15.08
C ARG A 653 -4.82 -0.61 16.24
N SER A 654 -5.73 0.32 15.96
CA SER A 654 -6.61 0.97 16.94
C SER A 654 -7.91 0.20 17.20
N ALA A 655 -8.16 -0.87 16.45
CA ALA A 655 -9.40 -1.63 16.53
C ALA A 655 -9.27 -2.85 17.44
N PRO A 656 -10.40 -3.30 18.03
CA PRO A 656 -10.45 -4.53 18.80
C PRO A 656 -9.90 -5.72 18.01
N VAL A 657 -9.22 -6.65 18.68
CA VAL A 657 -8.51 -7.76 18.03
C VAL A 657 -9.41 -8.53 17.06
N PHE A 658 -10.65 -8.81 17.45
CA PHE A 658 -11.59 -9.60 16.66
C PHE A 658 -12.10 -8.91 15.39
N THR A 659 -11.88 -7.60 15.23
CA THR A 659 -12.28 -6.86 14.02
C THR A 659 -11.16 -6.69 13.01
N ARG A 660 -9.89 -6.91 13.41
CA ARG A 660 -8.72 -6.63 12.57
C ARG A 660 -8.68 -7.47 11.28
N PHE A 661 -9.03 -8.76 11.38
CA PHE A 661 -9.17 -9.66 10.23
C PHE A 661 -10.15 -9.15 9.17
N TYR A 662 -11.16 -8.36 9.57
CA TYR A 662 -12.07 -7.80 8.58
C TYR A 662 -11.44 -6.61 7.87
N ILE A 663 -10.66 -5.78 8.58
CA ILE A 663 -10.00 -4.57 8.07
C ILE A 663 -8.90 -4.92 7.05
N TYR A 664 -8.17 -6.02 7.31
CA TYR A 664 -7.15 -6.56 6.43
C TYR A 664 -7.39 -8.06 6.23
N LYS A 665 -7.62 -8.46 4.98
CA LYS A 665 -7.96 -9.83 4.63
C LYS A 665 -7.26 -10.26 3.34
N ASP A 666 -6.64 -11.44 3.36
CA ASP A 666 -6.06 -12.09 2.17
C ASP A 666 -5.12 -11.15 1.37
N GLY A 667 -4.24 -10.40 2.07
CA GLY A 667 -3.32 -9.47 1.42
C GLY A 667 -3.91 -8.09 1.08
N THR A 668 -5.21 -7.89 1.31
CA THR A 668 -5.95 -6.69 0.87
C THR A 668 -6.50 -5.89 2.06
N TRP A 669 -6.38 -4.57 1.96
CA TRP A 669 -7.03 -3.63 2.88
C TRP A 669 -8.54 -3.50 2.54
N TRP A 670 -9.30 -2.73 3.33
CA TRP A 670 -10.63 -2.25 2.95
C TRP A 670 -10.59 -1.25 1.79
N GLU A 671 -10.04 -1.68 0.67
CA GLU A 671 -9.93 -0.91 -0.56
C GLU A 671 -11.03 -1.28 -1.54
N SER A 672 -11.44 -0.27 -2.30
CA SER A 672 -12.40 -0.41 -3.39
C SER A 672 -11.73 -0.71 -4.74
N ASP A 673 -10.45 -0.40 -4.88
CA ASP A 673 -9.62 -0.68 -6.05
C ASP A 673 -8.62 -1.79 -5.68
N LYS A 674 -8.59 -2.89 -6.44
CA LYS A 674 -7.58 -3.96 -6.29
C LYS A 674 -6.27 -3.51 -6.95
N SER A 675 -5.40 -2.83 -6.21
CA SER A 675 -4.02 -2.67 -6.69
C SER A 675 -3.26 -3.96 -6.43
N ASN A 676 -2.50 -4.47 -7.40
CA ASN A 676 -1.51 -5.52 -7.18
C ASN A 676 -0.18 -4.84 -6.78
N PRO A 677 0.24 -4.81 -5.51
CA PRO A 677 1.44 -4.08 -5.11
C PRO A 677 2.72 -4.86 -5.46
N GLU A 678 2.63 -6.19 -5.56
CA GLU A 678 3.74 -7.08 -5.93
C GLU A 678 4.35 -6.71 -7.28
N ILE A 679 3.52 -6.32 -8.26
CA ILE A 679 4.00 -5.94 -9.60
C ILE A 679 4.84 -4.65 -9.60
N HIS A 680 4.63 -3.72 -8.65
CA HIS A 680 5.43 -2.49 -8.60
C HIS A 680 6.81 -2.75 -7.99
N SER A 681 6.88 -3.54 -6.92
CA SER A 681 8.14 -4.03 -6.35
C SER A 681 8.97 -4.74 -7.42
N PHE A 682 8.32 -5.58 -8.23
CA PHE A 682 8.96 -6.25 -9.36
C PHE A 682 9.47 -5.25 -10.42
N ILE A 683 8.66 -4.26 -10.83
CA ILE A 683 9.07 -3.25 -11.82
C ILE A 683 10.30 -2.47 -11.37
N ASN A 684 10.47 -2.17 -10.08
CA ASN A 684 11.66 -1.48 -9.57
C ASN A 684 12.96 -2.23 -9.91
N LYS A 685 12.92 -3.56 -9.84
CA LYS A 685 14.06 -4.46 -10.07
C LYS A 685 14.20 -4.83 -11.55
N PHE A 686 13.07 -4.97 -12.24
CA PHE A 686 12.98 -5.35 -13.64
C PHE A 686 13.35 -4.23 -14.61
N ALA A 687 12.99 -2.97 -14.32
CA ALA A 687 13.21 -1.87 -15.25
C ALA A 687 14.68 -1.66 -15.66
N PRO A 688 15.69 -1.77 -14.76
CA PRO A 688 17.10 -1.78 -15.15
C PRO A 688 17.47 -2.86 -16.17
N LEU A 689 16.93 -4.08 -16.06
CA LEU A 689 17.15 -5.13 -17.06
C LEU A 689 16.47 -4.79 -18.39
N TYR A 690 15.24 -4.28 -18.33
CA TYR A 690 14.45 -3.94 -19.51
C TYR A 690 15.13 -2.84 -20.36
N TYR A 691 15.76 -1.85 -19.72
CA TYR A 691 16.45 -0.75 -20.42
C TYR A 691 17.96 -0.98 -20.62
N LEU A 692 18.46 -2.21 -20.43
CA LEU A 692 19.89 -2.51 -20.61
C LEU A 692 20.46 -2.02 -21.95
N PRO A 693 19.78 -2.22 -23.12
CA PRO A 693 20.25 -1.67 -24.39
C PRO A 693 20.39 -0.15 -24.39
N GLU A 694 19.42 0.56 -23.81
CA GLU A 694 19.39 2.03 -23.79
C GLU A 694 20.35 2.66 -22.78
N ILE A 695 20.71 1.96 -21.71
CA ILE A 695 21.67 2.44 -20.69
C ILE A 695 23.09 1.91 -20.94
N THR A 696 23.33 1.18 -22.04
CA THR A 696 24.65 0.67 -22.44
C THR A 696 25.19 1.42 -23.65
N GLU A 697 26.28 2.16 -23.44
CA GLU A 697 27.05 2.81 -24.49
C GLU A 697 28.21 1.91 -24.94
N ILE A 698 28.40 1.80 -26.26
CA ILE A 698 29.51 1.08 -26.87
C ILE A 698 30.44 2.10 -27.55
N ASP A 699 31.70 2.13 -27.12
CA ASP A 699 32.71 3.07 -27.62
C ASP A 699 33.99 2.33 -28.06
N ASP A 700 34.93 3.03 -28.72
CA ASP A 700 36.25 2.50 -29.09
C ASP A 700 37.29 2.68 -27.96
N GLY A 701 36.83 2.69 -26.70
CA GLY A 701 37.65 2.99 -25.52
C GLY A 701 38.42 1.81 -24.95
N GLU A 702 38.88 1.95 -23.71
CA GLU A 702 39.65 0.95 -22.97
C GLU A 702 38.79 -0.24 -22.54
N ASP A 703 39.47 -1.36 -22.23
CA ASP A 703 38.89 -2.59 -21.66
C ASP A 703 37.91 -2.26 -20.51
N SER A 704 36.83 -3.04 -20.38
CA SER A 704 35.74 -2.73 -19.45
C SER A 704 35.42 -3.92 -18.54
N PHE A 705 35.22 -3.64 -17.26
CA PHE A 705 34.69 -4.59 -16.28
C PHE A 705 33.40 -4.04 -15.70
N ILE A 706 32.32 -4.80 -15.86
CA ILE A 706 31.00 -4.48 -15.31
C ILE A 706 30.58 -5.59 -14.35
N CYS A 707 30.20 -5.21 -13.14
CA CYS A 707 29.54 -6.10 -12.20
C CYS A 707 28.14 -5.55 -11.87
N MET A 708 27.09 -6.18 -12.39
CA MET A 708 25.71 -5.76 -12.18
C MET A 708 25.04 -6.73 -11.23
N VAL A 709 24.55 -6.24 -10.10
CA VAL A 709 23.60 -6.98 -9.25
C VAL A 709 22.19 -6.62 -9.69
N ASN A 710 21.31 -7.61 -9.77
CA ASN A 710 19.90 -7.40 -10.04
C ASN A 710 19.00 -8.33 -9.23
N ASN A 711 17.99 -7.74 -8.61
CA ASN A 711 17.13 -8.44 -7.65
C ASN A 711 15.82 -8.97 -8.27
N THR A 712 15.64 -8.92 -9.60
CA THR A 712 14.35 -9.26 -10.26
C THR A 712 13.85 -10.66 -9.92
N THR A 713 14.75 -11.63 -9.80
CA THR A 713 14.44 -13.04 -9.50
C THR A 713 14.11 -13.32 -8.04
N HIS A 714 14.22 -12.32 -7.16
CA HIS A 714 13.87 -12.44 -5.73
C HIS A 714 12.35 -12.46 -5.49
N ASP A 715 11.55 -11.85 -6.39
CA ASP A 715 10.09 -11.71 -6.27
C ASP A 715 9.34 -12.94 -6.83
N GLU A 716 8.07 -13.12 -6.44
CA GLU A 716 7.18 -14.17 -6.98
C GLU A 716 5.93 -13.54 -7.64
N VAL A 717 6.00 -13.28 -8.95
CA VAL A 717 4.94 -12.52 -9.65
C VAL A 717 4.48 -13.21 -10.93
N TYR A 718 3.17 -13.18 -11.19
CA TYR A 718 2.62 -13.63 -12.46
C TYR A 718 2.77 -12.54 -13.54
N LEU A 719 3.31 -12.90 -14.71
CA LEU A 719 3.63 -12.01 -15.82
C LEU A 719 2.92 -12.51 -17.09
N GLU A 720 2.72 -11.63 -18.07
CA GLU A 720 2.01 -11.97 -19.32
C GLU A 720 2.90 -12.79 -20.26
N TYR A 721 2.52 -14.03 -20.54
CA TYR A 721 3.12 -14.85 -21.57
C TYR A 721 2.81 -14.29 -22.98
N PRO A 722 3.70 -14.40 -23.99
CA PRO A 722 5.02 -15.03 -23.96
C PRO A 722 6.15 -14.12 -23.49
N GLU A 723 5.97 -12.80 -23.47
CA GLU A 723 7.08 -11.86 -23.21
C GLU A 723 7.47 -11.75 -21.73
N TYR A 724 6.67 -12.34 -20.84
CA TYR A 724 6.78 -12.21 -19.38
C TYR A 724 6.89 -10.75 -18.94
N LEU A 725 6.06 -9.89 -19.53
CA LEU A 725 5.98 -8.49 -19.16
C LEU A 725 5.03 -8.29 -17.97
N PRO A 726 5.34 -7.34 -17.08
CA PRO A 726 4.47 -7.01 -15.97
C PRO A 726 3.17 -6.38 -16.46
N VAL A 727 2.04 -6.93 -16.02
CA VAL A 727 0.68 -6.46 -16.29
C VAL A 727 -0.15 -6.51 -14.99
N SER A 728 -1.27 -5.79 -14.95
CA SER A 728 -2.11 -5.76 -13.74
C SER A 728 -2.75 -7.13 -13.43
N THR A 729 -3.24 -7.80 -14.48
CA THR A 729 -3.78 -9.16 -14.42
C THR A 729 -3.40 -9.85 -15.71
N PRO A 730 -2.56 -10.91 -15.67
CA PRO A 730 -2.20 -11.62 -16.89
C PRO A 730 -3.37 -12.43 -17.44
N GLU A 731 -3.56 -12.38 -18.76
CA GLU A 731 -4.56 -13.17 -19.49
C GLU A 731 -4.04 -14.59 -19.74
N THR A 732 -2.75 -14.74 -20.00
CA THR A 732 -2.10 -16.03 -20.25
C THR A 732 -0.85 -16.23 -19.39
N LEU A 733 -0.73 -17.42 -18.79
CA LEU A 733 0.39 -17.80 -17.90
C LEU A 733 1.40 -18.75 -18.57
N GLY A 734 1.18 -19.09 -19.84
CA GLY A 734 2.02 -20.08 -20.54
C GLY A 734 1.80 -21.54 -20.07
N PRO A 735 2.48 -22.49 -20.73
CA PRO A 735 2.32 -23.92 -20.48
C PRO A 735 3.29 -24.47 -19.41
N VAL A 736 4.45 -23.83 -19.23
CA VAL A 736 5.50 -24.31 -18.32
C VAL A 736 5.00 -24.24 -16.87
N PHE A 737 5.13 -25.38 -16.17
CA PHE A 737 4.67 -25.53 -14.77
C PHE A 737 3.17 -25.22 -14.53
N ALA A 738 2.34 -25.21 -15.59
CA ALA A 738 0.93 -24.83 -15.50
C ALA A 738 0.19 -25.62 -14.39
N GLY A 739 -0.48 -24.87 -13.50
CA GLY A 739 -1.22 -25.44 -12.37
C GLY A 739 -0.39 -25.78 -11.13
N SER A 740 0.91 -25.45 -11.12
CA SER A 740 1.79 -25.61 -9.96
C SER A 740 2.13 -24.28 -9.28
N SER A 741 2.71 -24.34 -8.08
CA SER A 741 3.24 -23.17 -7.37
C SER A 741 4.55 -22.62 -7.95
N LEU A 742 5.17 -23.29 -8.93
CA LEU A 742 6.43 -22.86 -9.54
C LEU A 742 6.25 -21.75 -10.59
N VAL A 743 5.03 -21.53 -11.08
CA VAL A 743 4.71 -20.56 -12.15
C VAL A 743 5.26 -19.15 -11.87
N PRO A 744 4.97 -18.49 -10.74
CA PRO A 744 5.47 -17.12 -10.50
C PRO A 744 7.00 -17.05 -10.38
N PHE A 745 7.65 -18.08 -9.82
CA PHE A 745 9.11 -18.16 -9.76
C PHE A 745 9.73 -18.32 -11.15
N TYR A 746 9.12 -19.17 -11.98
CA TYR A 746 9.57 -19.35 -13.36
C TYR A 746 9.41 -18.08 -14.17
N HIS A 747 8.27 -17.38 -14.04
CA HIS A 747 7.99 -16.14 -14.76
C HIS A 747 9.05 -15.06 -14.54
N VAL A 748 9.44 -14.78 -13.30
CA VAL A 748 10.45 -13.75 -13.02
C VAL A 748 11.83 -14.14 -13.56
N ASN A 749 12.20 -15.42 -13.50
CA ASN A 749 13.46 -15.93 -14.06
C ASN A 749 13.46 -15.87 -15.59
N ALA A 750 12.37 -16.31 -16.23
CA ALA A 750 12.20 -16.24 -17.67
C ALA A 750 12.21 -14.78 -18.18
N ALA A 751 11.57 -13.86 -17.45
CA ALA A 751 11.59 -12.44 -17.75
C ALA A 751 13.02 -11.87 -17.71
N SER A 752 13.79 -12.16 -16.66
CA SER A 752 15.20 -11.75 -16.54
C SER A 752 16.06 -12.31 -17.67
N LEU A 753 15.97 -13.61 -17.96
CA LEU A 753 16.72 -14.24 -19.05
C LEU A 753 16.35 -13.63 -20.41
N LYS A 754 15.07 -13.33 -20.65
CA LYS A 754 14.63 -12.66 -21.89
C LYS A 754 15.22 -11.27 -22.06
N GLN A 755 15.24 -10.44 -21.01
CA GLN A 755 15.83 -9.09 -21.14
C GLN A 755 17.34 -9.16 -21.35
N LEU A 756 18.04 -10.09 -20.69
CA LEU A 756 19.46 -10.33 -20.94
C LEU A 756 19.71 -10.83 -22.37
N GLY A 757 18.86 -11.72 -22.89
CA GLY A 757 18.90 -12.16 -24.29
C GLY A 757 18.81 -10.98 -25.27
N LYS A 758 17.83 -10.08 -25.07
CA LYS A 758 17.69 -8.85 -25.87
C LYS A 758 18.92 -7.96 -25.80
N TRP A 759 19.54 -7.84 -24.63
CA TRP A 759 20.80 -7.12 -24.48
C TRP A 759 21.96 -7.80 -25.22
N PHE A 760 22.03 -9.13 -25.21
CA PHE A 760 23.03 -9.88 -25.97
C PHE A 760 22.87 -9.73 -27.49
N ASP A 761 21.63 -9.70 -27.98
CA ASP A 761 21.33 -9.38 -29.37
C ASP A 761 21.83 -7.97 -29.72
N TYR A 762 21.55 -6.97 -28.88
CA TYR A 762 22.07 -5.61 -29.02
C TYR A 762 23.61 -5.56 -29.05
N LEU A 763 24.30 -6.31 -28.20
CA LEU A 763 25.76 -6.40 -28.22
C LEU A 763 26.27 -7.02 -29.53
N ARG A 764 25.60 -8.05 -30.07
CA ARG A 764 25.95 -8.68 -31.35
C ARG A 764 25.76 -7.70 -32.51
N GLU A 765 24.62 -7.02 -32.57
CA GLU A 765 24.32 -6.04 -33.62
C GLU A 765 25.33 -4.89 -33.67
N ASN A 766 25.92 -4.54 -32.51
CA ASN A 766 26.92 -3.48 -32.41
C ASN A 766 28.38 -3.97 -32.45
N GLY A 767 28.60 -5.28 -32.64
CA GLY A 767 29.94 -5.88 -32.77
C GLY A 767 30.74 -5.91 -31.47
N CYS A 768 30.05 -6.02 -30.32
CA CYS A 768 30.63 -6.02 -28.98
C CYS A 768 30.40 -7.34 -28.23
N TYR A 769 29.76 -8.33 -28.84
CA TYR A 769 29.48 -9.61 -28.17
C TYR A 769 30.70 -10.53 -28.10
N ASP A 770 31.43 -10.69 -29.20
CA ASP A 770 32.52 -11.66 -29.32
C ASP A 770 33.71 -11.32 -28.44
N ASN A 771 34.04 -10.04 -28.33
CA ASN A 771 35.08 -9.51 -27.45
C ASN A 771 34.64 -9.33 -25.98
N THR A 772 33.46 -9.84 -25.61
CA THR A 772 32.92 -9.77 -24.24
C THR A 772 32.79 -11.16 -23.61
N ARG A 773 33.36 -11.33 -22.41
CA ARG A 773 33.10 -12.46 -21.52
C ARG A 773 31.92 -12.12 -20.62
N ILE A 774 30.93 -13.00 -20.53
CA ILE A 774 29.71 -12.78 -19.75
C ILE A 774 29.54 -13.94 -18.78
N ILE A 775 29.39 -13.62 -17.50
CA ILE A 775 29.12 -14.57 -16.41
C ILE A 775 27.80 -14.17 -15.79
N ILE A 776 26.79 -15.04 -15.89
CA ILE A 776 25.52 -14.90 -15.17
C ILE A 776 25.59 -15.87 -14.00
N VAL A 777 25.43 -15.36 -12.80
CA VAL A 777 25.56 -16.14 -11.57
C VAL A 777 24.48 -15.74 -10.57
N SER A 778 24.09 -16.65 -9.68
CA SER A 778 23.32 -16.32 -8.50
C SER A 778 24.17 -16.50 -7.24
N ASP A 779 23.85 -15.74 -6.19
CA ASP A 779 24.40 -15.97 -4.87
C ASP A 779 23.91 -17.32 -4.32
N HIS A 780 22.63 -17.64 -4.42
CA HIS A 780 22.07 -18.91 -3.95
C HIS A 780 20.80 -19.31 -4.73
N GLY A 781 20.24 -20.48 -4.41
CA GLY A 781 18.96 -20.93 -4.99
C GLY A 781 17.77 -20.50 -4.13
N TYR A 782 16.69 -21.28 -4.14
CA TYR A 782 15.53 -21.01 -3.28
C TYR A 782 14.90 -22.28 -2.71
N ASN A 783 14.18 -22.15 -1.60
CA ASN A 783 13.56 -23.26 -0.88
C ASN A 783 12.23 -23.72 -1.51
N VAL A 784 12.27 -24.01 -2.81
CA VAL A 784 11.18 -24.61 -3.57
C VAL A 784 11.61 -25.98 -4.08
N HIS A 785 10.68 -26.93 -4.11
CA HIS A 785 10.99 -28.27 -4.59
C HIS A 785 11.16 -28.26 -6.12
N LEU A 786 12.32 -28.73 -6.60
CA LEU A 786 12.65 -28.76 -8.02
C LEU A 786 12.83 -30.21 -8.51
N PRO A 787 12.29 -30.57 -9.69
CA PRO A 787 12.43 -31.93 -10.23
C PRO A 787 13.87 -32.43 -10.38
N SER A 788 14.86 -31.51 -10.46
CA SER A 788 16.28 -31.85 -10.55
C SER A 788 16.84 -32.51 -9.30
N PHE A 789 16.16 -32.42 -8.16
CA PHE A 789 16.56 -33.05 -6.88
C PHE A 789 15.61 -34.18 -6.47
N ASP A 790 14.77 -34.67 -7.39
CA ASP A 790 13.89 -35.80 -7.12
C ASP A 790 14.68 -37.05 -6.73
N GLY A 791 14.30 -37.67 -5.61
CA GLY A 791 14.92 -38.90 -5.11
C GLY A 791 16.12 -38.70 -4.18
N MET A 792 16.48 -37.45 -3.84
CA MET A 792 17.48 -37.15 -2.81
C MET A 792 16.96 -37.51 -1.41
N GLU A 793 17.85 -38.01 -0.53
CA GLU A 793 17.52 -38.28 0.88
C GLU A 793 17.23 -36.97 1.65
N ASP A 794 16.22 -36.96 2.52
CA ASP A 794 15.96 -35.84 3.42
C ASP A 794 16.99 -35.80 4.55
N LYS A 795 17.97 -34.89 4.44
CA LYS A 795 19.01 -34.65 5.44
C LYS A 795 18.72 -33.46 6.37
N GLY A 796 17.46 -32.98 6.40
CA GLY A 796 17.03 -31.89 7.27
C GLY A 796 17.31 -30.47 6.74
N PHE A 797 17.61 -30.34 5.44
CA PHE A 797 17.77 -29.06 4.73
C PHE A 797 17.34 -29.20 3.26
N PHE A 798 17.09 -28.08 2.58
CA PHE A 798 16.69 -28.05 1.17
C PHE A 798 17.90 -27.92 0.25
N TYR A 799 18.19 -28.92 -0.58
CA TYR A 799 19.31 -28.92 -1.52
C TYR A 799 19.23 -27.78 -2.54
N GLU A 800 18.01 -27.51 -3.03
CA GLU A 800 17.68 -26.47 -3.99
C GLU A 800 18.12 -25.08 -3.51
N PHE A 801 18.15 -24.88 -2.20
CA PHE A 801 18.51 -23.59 -1.60
C PHE A 801 19.98 -23.23 -1.85
N PHE A 802 20.83 -24.24 -2.04
CA PHE A 802 22.27 -24.10 -2.24
C PHE A 802 22.70 -24.31 -3.70
N ASN A 803 21.77 -24.39 -4.67
CA ASN A 803 22.07 -24.56 -6.09
C ASN A 803 21.86 -23.26 -6.88
N PRO A 804 22.85 -22.35 -6.89
CA PRO A 804 22.75 -21.08 -7.62
C PRO A 804 22.86 -21.29 -9.13
N LEU A 805 22.21 -20.45 -9.93
CA LEU A 805 22.47 -20.36 -11.38
C LEU A 805 23.95 -20.05 -11.65
N LEU A 806 24.57 -20.74 -12.62
CA LEU A 806 25.86 -20.35 -13.19
C LEU A 806 25.89 -20.66 -14.68
N VAL A 807 26.09 -19.61 -15.49
CA VAL A 807 26.18 -19.68 -16.95
C VAL A 807 27.29 -18.76 -17.44
N VAL A 808 28.16 -19.25 -18.32
CA VAL A 808 29.37 -18.51 -18.73
C VAL A 808 29.53 -18.54 -20.24
N LYS A 809 29.73 -17.37 -20.84
CA LYS A 809 30.16 -17.18 -22.23
C LYS A 809 31.58 -16.60 -22.24
N ASP A 810 32.51 -17.30 -22.90
CA ASP A 810 33.89 -16.84 -23.04
C ASP A 810 34.09 -16.00 -24.32
N PHE A 811 35.26 -15.37 -24.47
CA PHE A 811 35.59 -14.62 -25.68
C PHE A 811 35.53 -15.49 -26.93
N GLU A 812 35.03 -14.93 -28.04
CA GLU A 812 34.95 -15.58 -29.36
C GLU A 812 34.17 -16.93 -29.37
N ALA A 813 33.43 -17.24 -28.31
CA ALA A 813 32.67 -18.48 -28.22
C ALA A 813 31.45 -18.44 -29.15
N ASP A 814 31.45 -19.31 -30.16
CA ASP A 814 30.36 -19.45 -31.13
C ASP A 814 29.93 -20.92 -31.25
N PHE A 815 28.95 -21.30 -30.44
CA PHE A 815 28.27 -22.59 -30.49
C PHE A 815 26.86 -22.46 -29.88
N PRO A 816 25.88 -23.31 -30.24
CA PRO A 816 24.63 -23.37 -29.47
C PRO A 816 24.95 -23.63 -27.99
N TRP A 817 24.22 -23.00 -27.06
CA TRP A 817 24.47 -23.18 -25.63
C TRP A 817 24.56 -24.68 -25.26
N LYS A 818 25.40 -25.01 -24.28
CA LYS A 818 25.64 -26.40 -23.87
C LYS A 818 25.76 -26.56 -22.37
N THR A 819 25.59 -27.78 -21.90
CA THR A 819 25.72 -28.14 -20.48
C THR A 819 27.10 -28.70 -20.17
N ASP A 820 27.66 -28.33 -19.01
CA ASP A 820 28.89 -28.89 -18.44
C ASP A 820 28.68 -29.23 -16.96
N ASN A 821 28.82 -30.51 -16.61
CA ASN A 821 28.57 -31.02 -15.26
C ASN A 821 29.79 -30.94 -14.32
N THR A 822 30.83 -30.18 -14.71
CA THR A 822 31.97 -29.89 -13.82
C THR A 822 31.47 -29.36 -12.49
N PHE A 823 32.04 -29.85 -11.37
CA PHE A 823 31.71 -29.35 -10.04
C PHE A 823 32.17 -27.90 -9.89
N MET A 824 31.22 -26.98 -9.73
CA MET A 824 31.45 -25.54 -9.63
C MET A 824 30.95 -25.01 -8.29
N THR A 825 31.46 -23.84 -7.90
CA THR A 825 30.89 -23.03 -6.83
C THR A 825 30.68 -21.60 -7.32
N ASN A 826 29.80 -20.85 -6.66
CA ASN A 826 29.72 -19.41 -6.92
C ASN A 826 31.05 -18.68 -6.58
N ALA A 827 31.91 -19.24 -5.73
CA ALA A 827 33.25 -18.71 -5.45
C ALA A 827 34.27 -18.90 -6.59
N ASP A 828 33.92 -19.62 -7.65
CA ASP A 828 34.76 -19.70 -8.86
C ASP A 828 34.69 -18.43 -9.71
N VAL A 829 33.70 -17.55 -9.49
CA VAL A 829 33.43 -16.38 -10.34
C VAL A 829 34.63 -15.43 -10.49
N PRO A 830 35.36 -15.04 -9.43
CA PRO A 830 36.50 -14.13 -9.59
C PRO A 830 37.62 -14.73 -10.45
N TYR A 831 37.84 -16.04 -10.36
CA TYR A 831 38.76 -16.77 -11.23
C TYR A 831 38.23 -16.83 -12.67
N LEU A 832 36.95 -17.19 -12.88
CA LEU A 832 36.33 -17.23 -14.21
C LEU A 832 36.36 -15.88 -14.92
N ALA A 833 36.15 -14.79 -14.18
CA ALA A 833 36.20 -13.43 -14.71
C ALA A 833 37.61 -13.08 -15.22
N SER A 834 38.66 -13.44 -14.47
CA SER A 834 40.04 -13.01 -14.72
C SER A 834 40.92 -13.99 -15.51
N ARG A 835 40.54 -15.27 -15.59
CA ARG A 835 41.37 -16.32 -16.22
C ARG A 835 41.72 -15.98 -17.66
N ASN A 836 42.97 -16.28 -18.04
CA ASN A 836 43.50 -16.05 -19.39
C ASN A 836 43.35 -14.60 -19.89
N LEU A 837 43.18 -13.63 -18.96
CA LEU A 837 43.02 -12.21 -19.27
C LEU A 837 43.97 -11.36 -18.43
N ILE A 838 44.03 -11.61 -17.12
CA ILE A 838 44.98 -10.98 -16.21
C ILE A 838 46.08 -12.00 -15.90
N GLU A 839 47.35 -11.58 -16.03
CA GLU A 839 48.50 -12.41 -15.67
C GLU A 839 48.58 -12.54 -14.14
N ASN A 840 48.43 -13.76 -13.61
CA ASN A 840 48.41 -14.08 -12.18
C ASN A 840 47.40 -13.20 -11.39
N PRO A 841 46.09 -13.40 -11.58
CA PRO A 841 45.09 -12.59 -10.87
C PRO A 841 45.20 -12.81 -9.35
N LEU A 842 45.45 -11.73 -8.62
CA LEU A 842 45.58 -11.75 -7.16
C LEU A 842 44.41 -11.04 -6.50
N ASN A 843 44.02 -11.51 -5.32
CA ASN A 843 43.17 -10.73 -4.43
C ASN A 843 43.91 -9.43 -4.07
N PRO A 844 43.31 -8.24 -4.32
CA PRO A 844 43.98 -6.96 -4.12
C PRO A 844 44.25 -6.60 -2.64
N PHE A 845 43.68 -7.35 -1.69
CA PHE A 845 43.82 -7.15 -0.25
C PHE A 845 44.82 -8.12 0.39
N SER A 846 44.69 -9.42 0.11
CA SER A 846 45.57 -10.45 0.69
C SER A 846 46.84 -10.70 -0.14
N GLY A 847 46.78 -10.46 -1.45
CA GLY A 847 47.83 -10.81 -2.40
C GLY A 847 47.84 -12.29 -2.81
N GLU A 848 46.87 -13.09 -2.35
CA GLU A 848 46.76 -14.50 -2.69
C GLU A 848 46.20 -14.69 -4.12
N PRO A 849 46.62 -15.75 -4.85
CA PRO A 849 46.09 -16.04 -6.17
C PRO A 849 44.60 -16.38 -6.16
N LEU A 850 43.82 -15.72 -7.01
CA LEU A 850 42.45 -16.13 -7.30
C LEU A 850 42.51 -17.45 -8.08
N SER A 851 42.09 -18.53 -7.44
CA SER A 851 42.16 -19.88 -8.00
C SER A 851 40.95 -20.71 -7.61
N THR A 852 40.76 -21.84 -8.30
CA THR A 852 39.74 -22.83 -7.97
C THR A 852 40.24 -23.89 -6.98
N ASP A 853 41.39 -23.68 -6.34
CA ASP A 853 42.01 -24.70 -5.48
C ASP A 853 41.25 -24.87 -4.16
N GLY A 854 40.49 -23.85 -3.75
CA GLY A 854 39.69 -23.87 -2.52
C GLY A 854 38.55 -24.90 -2.50
N LYS A 855 38.17 -25.49 -3.65
CA LYS A 855 37.22 -26.62 -3.72
C LYS A 855 37.88 -28.00 -3.89
N ARG A 856 39.22 -28.10 -3.89
CA ARG A 856 39.92 -29.39 -3.99
C ARG A 856 39.58 -30.26 -2.79
N GLY A 857 38.84 -31.34 -3.01
CA GLY A 857 38.39 -32.26 -1.96
C GLY A 857 37.00 -31.99 -1.40
N GLY A 858 36.27 -31.02 -1.98
CA GLY A 858 34.93 -30.61 -1.56
C GLY A 858 34.90 -29.23 -0.92
N VAL A 859 33.69 -28.75 -0.61
CA VAL A 859 33.47 -27.46 0.06
C VAL A 859 32.53 -27.61 1.25
N ASN A 860 32.75 -26.82 2.29
CA ASN A 860 31.85 -26.75 3.43
C ASN A 860 30.83 -25.64 3.21
N ILE A 861 29.55 -25.99 3.26
CA ILE A 861 28.43 -25.06 3.21
C ILE A 861 27.81 -24.93 4.60
N ILE A 862 27.15 -23.80 4.86
CA ILE A 862 26.44 -23.53 6.11
C ILE A 862 24.94 -23.66 5.85
N THR A 863 24.26 -24.55 6.58
CA THR A 863 22.84 -24.85 6.35
C THR A 863 21.87 -24.07 7.23
N ASN A 864 22.36 -23.26 8.17
CA ASN A 864 21.49 -22.51 9.07
C ASN A 864 20.79 -21.33 8.37
N ASP A 865 19.68 -20.91 8.98
CA ASP A 865 18.73 -19.94 8.41
C ASP A 865 18.93 -18.51 8.95
N ILE A 866 20.14 -18.17 9.41
CA ILE A 866 20.44 -16.86 10.01
C ILE A 866 20.89 -15.88 8.93
N TRP A 867 19.96 -15.04 8.45
CA TRP A 867 20.21 -14.12 7.33
C TRP A 867 20.43 -12.65 7.73
N GLN A 868 19.92 -12.22 8.89
CA GLN A 868 20.04 -10.84 9.35
C GLN A 868 21.42 -10.58 9.95
N PRO A 869 22.18 -9.56 9.49
CA PRO A 869 23.48 -9.22 10.03
C PRO A 869 23.50 -9.00 11.55
N GLU A 870 22.46 -8.39 12.10
CA GLU A 870 22.30 -8.12 13.54
C GLU A 870 22.14 -9.40 14.39
N ASN A 871 21.72 -10.52 13.79
CA ASN A 871 21.59 -11.79 14.48
C ASN A 871 22.93 -12.52 14.60
N HIS A 872 23.97 -12.09 13.90
CA HIS A 872 25.33 -12.61 14.06
C HIS A 872 26.09 -11.91 15.20
N SER A 873 27.36 -12.27 15.38
CA SER A 873 28.27 -11.52 16.25
C SER A 873 28.90 -10.39 15.45
N LYS A 874 29.36 -9.32 16.11
CA LYS A 874 29.99 -8.16 15.44
C LYS A 874 31.06 -8.55 14.41
N ASN A 875 31.83 -9.60 14.71
CA ASN A 875 32.98 -10.03 13.92
C ASN A 875 32.82 -11.42 13.28
N LEU A 876 31.83 -12.24 13.70
CA LEU A 876 31.72 -13.64 13.31
C LEU A 876 30.29 -14.02 12.96
N PHE A 877 30.14 -14.82 11.90
CA PHE A 877 28.91 -15.53 11.62
C PHE A 877 28.66 -16.56 12.73
N LYS A 878 27.40 -16.68 13.15
CA LYS A 878 26.98 -17.63 14.17
C LYS A 878 26.52 -18.91 13.48
N PHE A 879 27.33 -19.95 13.56
CA PHE A 879 26.98 -21.32 13.20
C PHE A 879 27.82 -22.28 14.04
N THR A 880 27.40 -23.53 14.12
CA THR A 880 28.02 -24.62 14.88
C THR A 880 28.48 -25.72 13.93
N ASP A 881 29.27 -26.69 14.41
CA ASP A 881 29.68 -27.84 13.60
C ASP A 881 28.49 -28.60 12.99
N ALA A 882 27.33 -28.60 13.68
CA ALA A 882 26.11 -29.25 13.22
C ALA A 882 25.53 -28.61 11.95
N ASP A 883 25.78 -27.31 11.76
CA ASP A 883 25.29 -26.54 10.61
C ASP A 883 26.20 -26.70 9.37
N ILE A 884 27.33 -27.42 9.49
CA ILE A 884 28.31 -27.56 8.41
C ILE A 884 28.08 -28.88 7.66
N VAL A 885 27.83 -28.76 6.35
CA VAL A 885 27.74 -29.90 5.41
C VAL A 885 28.87 -29.80 4.40
N THR A 886 29.62 -30.89 4.19
CA THR A 886 30.65 -30.96 3.15
C THR A 886 30.04 -31.50 1.86
N VAL A 887 30.09 -30.71 0.79
CA VAL A 887 29.60 -31.08 -0.55
C VAL A 887 30.79 -31.43 -1.45
N LYS A 888 30.70 -32.56 -2.16
CA LYS A 888 31.74 -33.05 -3.08
C LYS A 888 31.18 -33.32 -4.47
N GLU A 889 32.03 -33.20 -5.50
CA GLU A 889 31.77 -33.73 -6.84
C GLU A 889 30.37 -33.45 -7.43
N ASN A 890 29.42 -34.38 -7.39
CA ASN A 890 28.10 -34.24 -8.00
C ASN A 890 27.03 -33.91 -6.95
N ILE A 891 26.45 -32.71 -7.02
CA ILE A 891 25.42 -32.24 -6.08
C ILE A 891 24.08 -32.99 -6.19
N PHE A 892 23.86 -33.74 -7.27
CA PHE A 892 22.64 -34.54 -7.48
C PHE A 892 22.81 -36.00 -6.99
N ASP A 893 23.82 -36.27 -6.15
CA ASP A 893 24.04 -37.54 -5.46
C ASP A 893 24.11 -37.25 -3.95
N ASP A 894 23.18 -37.80 -3.18
CA ASP A 894 23.03 -37.57 -1.74
C ASP A 894 24.27 -38.00 -0.93
N LYS A 895 25.06 -38.97 -1.43
CA LYS A 895 26.32 -39.42 -0.82
C LYS A 895 27.39 -38.34 -0.82
N ASN A 896 27.27 -37.37 -1.71
CA ASN A 896 28.19 -36.26 -1.80
C ASN A 896 27.89 -35.13 -0.82
N TRP A 897 26.78 -35.20 -0.09
CA TRP A 897 26.39 -34.24 0.95
C TRP A 897 26.65 -34.86 2.33
N ILE A 898 27.85 -34.61 2.86
CA ILE A 898 28.33 -35.26 4.09
C ILE A 898 28.06 -34.34 5.28
N THR A 899 27.11 -34.71 6.12
CA THR A 899 26.76 -34.00 7.35
C THR A 899 27.86 -34.11 8.41
N SER A 900 27.79 -33.26 9.42
CA SER A 900 28.73 -33.32 10.56
C SER A 900 28.65 -34.64 11.34
N GLU A 901 27.50 -35.31 11.37
CA GLU A 901 27.31 -36.61 12.01
C GLU A 901 27.99 -37.72 11.20
N GLU A 902 27.87 -37.71 9.87
CA GLU A 902 28.51 -38.69 8.98
C GLU A 902 30.05 -38.54 8.90
N ARG A 903 30.59 -37.38 9.29
CA ARG A 903 32.04 -37.13 9.37
C ARG A 903 32.70 -37.68 10.65
N LYS A 904 31.92 -37.92 11.71
CA LYS A 904 32.39 -38.42 13.02
C LYS A 904 32.34 -39.94 13.06
#